data_AF-A0A8M3AME6-F1
#
_entry.id   AF-A0A8M3AME6-F1
#
_cell.length_a   1.000
_cell.length_b   1.000
_cell.length_c   1.000
_cell.angle_alpha   90.00
_cell.angle_beta   90.00
_cell.angle_gamma   90.00
#
_symmetry.space_group_name_H-M   'P 1'
#
loop_
_entity.id
_entity.type
_entity.pdbx_description
1 polymer ?
#
loop_
_entity_poly.entity_id
_entity_poly.type
_entity_poly.pdbx_seq_one_letter_code
_entity_poly.pdbx_strand_id
1 'polypeptide(L)'
;MAARITVVKHVHCALLITKLSCLSSGIRRCTALSFSVYRREFTSKRVRRKFIDFFREGYGHRVVPSSSVRPRGDPSLLFVNAGMNQFKPILLGCADPRSEMVSYRRVVNSQKCVRAGGKHNDLQDVGKDVYHHTFFEMLGNWSFGDYFKVEACAMAWRLLTEEYGIPAQRLYVSYFSGDPANGLPADEETRDIWLSMGLRADHVLPFGMKDNFWEMGETGPCGPCTEIHYDHIGNRNAALLVNADSPDVVEIWNLVFMQYNRESNGSLRALPQCSVDTGMGLERLVTVLQGKRSNYDTDLFTPLLSAIHQCSKAPAYQGRTGAADVAQLDMAYRVVADHIRTICVCIADGVYPGMAGAELVLRRILRRAVRFSTEVLQAPEGALASLVPTVAHLLGDAYPELNTESDRIMDLINQNEAHFLSSLKQGRRVIDRTLSNMDENSSFFPASVAWSLYRNLGFPLDLIDLMLEEKGKIVDKKEMKVLEDEYEKLGLQSEEDEGEKLDQLDLHSLAELQRQRVPHTDDSPKYCYSVGSDGQYVFEPCKASVLALYCDGALVSEVRQGQHCAVILDQTSFYAEQGGQANDQGYFTKDGLQDVLFPVKCVRLAGGYVVHKVTAAETLRTGDQVHLHVDEAWRLGCMINHTATHVLNFALRELLGPIVSQRGSHCSANRLRFDFSVKGTLTVSELQKVEELVLNIIRQNADVHVEEVPLSSAKQIAGLRTVDELYPDPVRVVSVAVPVSDLLASERAEQTSVELCCGTHLLRTGAIRDFVVVSERQMMKGVCRIVAFTGDDAIKAREAGQALQEELESLEARMGLSNTLSIQEAKRLSKEVGHLINKTKKIFRRKLENADVHGS
;
A
#
# COMPACT_ATOMS: atom_id res chain seq x y z
N MET A 1 -34.56 14.23 50.05
CA MET A 1 -33.30 14.78 49.53
C MET A 1 -33.33 14.75 48.01
N ALA A 2 -34.13 15.64 47.45
CA ALA A 2 -34.20 15.96 46.04
C ALA A 2 -33.87 17.46 45.92
N ALA A 3 -33.32 17.86 44.78
CA ALA A 3 -32.89 19.21 44.41
C ALA A 3 -31.54 19.69 45.00
N ARG A 4 -30.49 19.57 44.18
CA ARG A 4 -29.43 20.57 43.96
C ARG A 4 -28.46 20.01 42.92
N ILE A 5 -28.55 20.52 41.69
CA ILE A 5 -27.46 20.92 40.79
C ILE A 5 -28.13 21.37 39.48
N THR A 6 -28.41 22.66 39.42
CA THR A 6 -28.64 23.44 38.21
C THR A 6 -28.06 24.82 38.52
N VAL A 7 -27.49 25.48 37.50
CA VAL A 7 -26.82 26.79 37.53
C VAL A 7 -25.29 26.77 37.77
N VAL A 8 -24.53 26.27 36.77
CA VAL A 8 -23.29 26.91 36.30
C VAL A 8 -23.17 26.71 34.78
N LYS A 9 -24.10 27.32 34.04
CA LYS A 9 -23.94 27.76 32.65
C LYS A 9 -24.57 29.13 32.65
N HIS A 10 -23.76 30.20 32.64
CA HIS A 10 -24.08 31.65 32.49
C HIS A 10 -23.26 32.59 33.40
N VAL A 11 -21.97 32.34 33.67
CA VAL A 11 -21.06 33.42 34.15
C VAL A 11 -19.63 33.17 33.65
N HIS A 12 -19.44 33.10 32.33
CA HIS A 12 -18.10 33.24 31.72
C HIS A 12 -18.21 33.71 30.26
N CYS A 13 -19.05 34.72 30.04
CA CYS A 13 -19.19 35.39 28.74
C CYS A 13 -19.33 36.93 28.88
N ALA A 14 -18.86 37.50 29.99
CA ALA A 14 -18.93 38.94 30.22
C ALA A 14 -17.77 39.40 31.12
N LEU A 15 -16.57 39.49 30.55
CA LEU A 15 -15.43 40.24 31.11
C LEU A 15 -14.28 40.26 30.10
N LEU A 16 -14.50 40.84 28.92
CA LEU A 16 -13.41 41.27 28.01
C LEU A 16 -13.88 42.27 26.94
N ILE A 17 -14.87 43.11 27.29
CA ILE A 17 -15.25 44.27 26.49
C ILE A 17 -15.37 45.45 27.45
N THR A 18 -14.26 46.17 27.65
CA THR A 18 -14.18 47.62 27.89
C THR A 18 -12.75 47.98 28.32
N LYS A 19 -11.92 48.38 27.36
CA LYS A 19 -10.83 49.37 27.52
C LYS A 19 -10.14 49.54 26.17
N LEU A 20 -10.69 50.42 25.33
CA LEU A 20 -9.99 51.03 24.20
C LEU A 20 -10.80 52.24 23.71
N SER A 21 -10.67 53.35 24.45
CA SER A 21 -11.07 54.67 23.98
C SER A 21 -10.36 55.73 24.83
N CYS A 22 -9.22 56.23 24.32
CA CYS A 22 -8.72 57.60 24.47
C CYS A 22 -7.25 57.62 24.06
N LEU A 23 -6.97 58.19 22.88
CA LEU A 23 -5.94 59.22 22.65
C LEU A 23 -5.77 59.40 21.14
N SER A 24 -6.46 60.42 20.62
CA SER A 24 -6.17 61.02 19.33
C SER A 24 -5.59 62.42 19.57
N SER A 25 -4.38 62.70 19.09
CA SER A 25 -4.02 63.99 18.47
C SER A 25 -2.53 64.12 18.14
N GLY A 26 -2.22 64.42 16.86
CA GLY A 26 -0.97 65.02 16.37
C GLY A 26 0.14 63.99 16.06
N ILE A 27 0.72 63.88 14.86
CA ILE A 27 1.18 64.91 13.93
C ILE A 27 1.21 64.33 12.50
N ARG A 28 0.80 65.14 11.52
CA ARG A 28 0.96 64.91 10.07
C ARG A 28 2.40 65.20 9.64
N ARG A 29 3.02 64.35 8.80
CA ARG A 29 3.43 64.69 7.41
C ARG A 29 4.24 63.57 6.73
N CYS A 30 3.77 63.22 5.54
CA CYS A 30 4.48 62.81 4.31
C CYS A 30 5.53 61.69 4.39
N THR A 31 5.17 60.53 3.85
CA THR A 31 5.78 59.98 2.62
C THR A 31 4.80 59.01 1.95
N ALA A 32 4.63 59.18 0.65
CA ALA A 32 3.81 58.30 -0.18
C ALA A 32 4.51 56.95 -0.34
N LEU A 33 3.87 55.87 0.10
CA LEU A 33 4.17 54.50 -0.31
C LEU A 33 2.86 53.70 -0.36
N SER A 34 2.38 53.53 -1.59
CA SER A 34 1.79 52.31 -2.14
C SER A 34 0.84 51.51 -1.24
N PHE A 35 -0.44 51.53 -1.63
CA PHE A 35 -1.48 50.57 -1.26
C PHE A 35 -0.95 49.14 -1.03
N SER A 36 -0.89 48.72 0.22
CA SER A 36 -0.88 47.31 0.60
C SER A 36 -2.32 46.81 0.53
N VAL A 37 -2.70 46.23 -0.61
CA VAL A 37 -3.90 45.41 -0.70
C VAL A 37 -3.64 44.16 0.14
N TYR A 38 -4.51 43.92 1.14
CA TYR A 38 -4.60 42.67 1.89
C TYR A 38 -4.51 41.45 0.94
N ARG A 39 -3.32 40.86 0.76
CA ARG A 39 -3.21 39.51 0.20
C ARG A 39 -3.84 38.57 1.22
N ARG A 40 -5.05 38.07 0.93
CA ARG A 40 -5.69 37.02 1.74
C ARG A 40 -4.75 35.81 1.77
N GLU A 41 -4.15 35.53 2.91
CA GLU A 41 -3.14 34.49 3.11
C GLU A 41 -3.63 33.12 2.55
N PHE A 42 -2.82 32.49 1.70
CA PHE A 42 -3.09 31.16 1.13
C PHE A 42 -2.51 30.09 2.07
N THR A 43 -3.32 29.63 3.02
CA THR A 43 -2.98 28.45 3.84
C THR A 43 -3.02 27.18 2.99
N SER A 44 -2.23 26.18 3.34
CA SER A 44 -2.19 24.85 2.70
C SER A 44 -3.59 24.24 2.53
N LYS A 45 -4.41 24.27 3.59
CA LYS A 45 -5.81 23.78 3.55
C LYS A 45 -6.64 24.51 2.50
N ARG A 46 -6.48 25.83 2.38
CA ARG A 46 -7.20 26.65 1.40
C ARG A 46 -6.68 26.42 -0.02
N VAL A 47 -5.37 26.22 -0.20
CA VAL A 47 -4.77 25.86 -1.48
C VAL A 47 -5.32 24.52 -1.98
N ARG A 48 -5.25 23.47 -1.15
CA ARG A 48 -5.81 22.15 -1.47
C ARG A 48 -7.29 22.24 -1.85
N ARG A 49 -8.11 22.92 -1.03
CA ARG A 49 -9.54 23.08 -1.28
C ARG A 49 -9.82 23.82 -2.60
N LYS A 50 -9.10 24.91 -2.85
CA LYS A 50 -9.27 25.72 -4.06
C LYS A 50 -8.91 24.94 -5.33
N PHE A 51 -7.86 24.11 -5.30
CA PHE A 51 -7.53 23.21 -6.41
C PHE A 51 -8.70 22.26 -6.73
N ILE A 52 -9.21 21.56 -5.71
CA ILE A 52 -10.31 20.60 -5.87
C ILE A 52 -11.58 21.29 -6.39
N ASP A 53 -11.96 22.42 -5.77
CA ASP A 53 -13.17 23.14 -6.13
C ASP A 53 -13.09 23.73 -7.55
N PHE A 54 -11.92 24.22 -7.98
CA PHE A 54 -11.70 24.73 -9.34
C PHE A 54 -12.03 23.69 -10.41
N PHE A 55 -11.51 22.47 -10.28
CA PHE A 55 -11.76 21.40 -11.24
C PHE A 55 -13.17 20.83 -11.12
N ARG A 56 -13.68 20.68 -9.90
CA ARG A 56 -15.03 20.16 -9.66
C ARG A 56 -16.10 21.09 -10.23
N GLU A 57 -16.06 22.36 -9.85
CA GLU A 57 -17.11 23.34 -10.16
C GLU A 57 -16.90 24.00 -11.52
N GLY A 58 -15.64 24.24 -11.91
CA GLY A 58 -15.31 24.91 -13.17
C GLY A 58 -15.28 23.98 -14.39
N TYR A 59 -14.94 22.71 -14.19
CA TYR A 59 -14.62 21.78 -15.29
C TYR A 59 -15.25 20.39 -15.15
N GLY A 60 -16.20 20.22 -14.22
CA GLY A 60 -16.98 18.98 -14.06
C GLY A 60 -16.17 17.76 -13.63
N HIS A 61 -15.01 17.94 -13.01
CA HIS A 61 -14.21 16.81 -12.53
C HIS A 61 -14.87 16.17 -11.30
N ARG A 62 -14.90 14.84 -11.28
CA ARG A 62 -15.35 14.08 -10.12
C ARG A 62 -14.26 14.06 -9.05
N VAL A 63 -14.61 14.41 -7.83
CA VAL A 63 -13.69 14.28 -6.69
C VAL A 63 -13.61 12.80 -6.30
N VAL A 64 -12.41 12.24 -6.37
CA VAL A 64 -12.13 10.86 -5.95
C VAL A 64 -11.22 10.91 -4.72
N PRO A 65 -11.46 10.13 -3.66
CA PRO A 65 -10.57 10.08 -2.50
C PRO A 65 -9.14 9.67 -2.87
N SER A 66 -8.15 10.02 -2.03
CA SER A 66 -6.80 9.46 -2.16
C SER A 66 -6.82 7.95 -1.94
N SER A 67 -6.08 7.19 -2.75
CA SER A 67 -5.81 5.79 -2.44
C SER A 67 -4.82 5.66 -1.29
N SER A 68 -4.74 4.45 -0.71
CA SER A 68 -3.66 4.05 0.21
C SER A 68 -2.28 4.25 -0.44
N VAL A 69 -1.25 4.55 0.36
CA VAL A 69 0.15 4.55 -0.09
C VAL A 69 0.66 3.15 -0.45
N ARG A 70 -0.04 2.09 -0.02
CA ARG A 70 0.20 0.72 -0.46
C ARG A 70 -0.45 0.50 -1.83
N PRO A 71 0.32 0.19 -2.89
CA PRO A 71 -0.24 -0.08 -4.21
C PRO A 71 -1.18 -1.29 -4.16
N ARG A 72 -2.36 -1.17 -4.78
CA ARG A 72 -3.35 -2.26 -4.87
C ARG A 72 -3.16 -3.01 -6.18
N GLY A 73 -2.87 -4.31 -6.09
CA GLY A 73 -2.75 -5.17 -7.27
C GLY A 73 -1.60 -4.80 -8.23
N ASP A 74 -0.61 -4.05 -7.75
CA ASP A 74 0.56 -3.66 -8.55
C ASP A 74 1.86 -4.11 -7.87
N PRO A 75 2.40 -5.29 -8.23
CA PRO A 75 3.63 -5.79 -7.65
C PRO A 75 4.87 -5.01 -8.11
N SER A 76 4.75 -4.12 -9.09
CA SER A 76 5.91 -3.35 -9.60
C SER A 76 6.31 -2.16 -8.71
N LEU A 77 5.51 -1.83 -7.69
CA LEU A 77 5.72 -0.68 -6.84
C LEU A 77 5.72 -1.06 -5.35
N LEU A 78 6.65 -0.49 -4.59
CA LEU A 78 6.64 -0.61 -3.13
C LEU A 78 5.62 0.36 -2.49
N PHE A 79 5.53 1.56 -3.04
CA PHE A 79 4.62 2.62 -2.60
C PHE A 79 4.00 3.32 -3.82
N VAL A 80 2.82 3.90 -3.62
CA VAL A 80 2.23 4.86 -4.56
C VAL A 80 3.14 6.08 -4.64
N ASN A 81 3.75 6.30 -5.81
CA ASN A 81 4.74 7.34 -6.04
C ASN A 81 4.19 8.53 -6.87
N ALA A 82 3.01 8.35 -7.46
CA ALA A 82 2.32 9.33 -8.29
C ALA A 82 0.79 9.23 -8.16
N GLY A 83 0.09 10.31 -8.49
CA GLY A 83 -1.36 10.39 -8.44
C GLY A 83 -2.08 9.40 -9.36
N MET A 84 -1.48 9.09 -10.51
CA MET A 84 -2.03 8.18 -11.52
C MET A 84 -2.06 6.70 -11.12
N ASN A 85 -1.29 6.27 -10.11
CA ASN A 85 -1.14 4.84 -9.81
C ASN A 85 -2.50 4.16 -9.54
N GLN A 86 -3.42 4.84 -8.85
CA GLN A 86 -4.77 4.33 -8.56
C GLN A 86 -5.66 4.19 -9.82
N PHE A 87 -5.32 4.87 -10.91
CA PHE A 87 -6.05 4.87 -12.18
C PHE A 87 -5.36 4.05 -13.26
N LYS A 88 -4.28 3.35 -12.92
CA LYS A 88 -3.54 2.46 -13.82
C LYS A 88 -4.48 1.52 -14.59
N PRO A 89 -5.49 0.87 -13.98
CA PRO A 89 -6.42 0.04 -14.73
C PRO A 89 -7.19 0.76 -15.86
N ILE A 90 -7.55 2.04 -15.69
CA ILE A 90 -8.22 2.82 -16.74
C ILE A 90 -7.26 3.12 -17.88
N LEU A 91 -6.06 3.60 -17.55
CA LEU A 91 -5.02 3.93 -18.53
C LEU A 91 -4.66 2.73 -19.40
N LEU A 92 -4.69 1.56 -18.77
CA LEU A 92 -4.35 0.28 -19.35
C LEU A 92 -5.53 -0.43 -20.04
N GLY A 93 -6.74 0.13 -19.98
CA GLY A 93 -7.94 -0.50 -20.53
C GLY A 93 -8.35 -1.79 -19.81
N CYS A 94 -7.87 -2.02 -18.58
CA CYS A 94 -8.09 -3.25 -17.82
C CYS A 94 -8.89 -3.03 -16.52
N ALA A 95 -9.58 -1.90 -16.39
CA ALA A 95 -10.52 -1.67 -15.29
C ALA A 95 -11.64 -2.72 -15.31
N ASP A 96 -12.00 -3.28 -14.14
CA ASP A 96 -13.11 -4.23 -14.01
C ASP A 96 -14.41 -3.56 -14.49
N PRO A 97 -15.15 -4.15 -15.45
CA PRO A 97 -16.41 -3.63 -15.99
C PRO A 97 -17.47 -3.28 -14.93
N ARG A 98 -17.45 -3.97 -13.78
CA ARG A 98 -18.38 -3.76 -12.66
C ARG A 98 -17.89 -2.70 -11.68
N SER A 99 -16.68 -2.18 -11.86
CA SER A 99 -16.13 -1.12 -11.03
C SER A 99 -16.67 0.25 -11.47
N GLU A 100 -16.99 1.10 -10.50
CA GLU A 100 -17.33 2.50 -10.76
C GLU A 100 -16.21 3.24 -11.53
N MET A 101 -14.97 2.77 -11.42
CA MET A 101 -13.80 3.31 -12.10
C MET A 101 -13.97 3.40 -13.63
N VAL A 102 -14.75 2.51 -14.24
CA VAL A 102 -15.01 2.51 -15.70
C VAL A 102 -15.80 3.75 -16.15
N SER A 103 -16.60 4.32 -15.24
CA SER A 103 -17.37 5.54 -15.47
C SER A 103 -16.52 6.82 -15.41
N TYR A 104 -15.28 6.73 -14.92
CA TYR A 104 -14.44 7.90 -14.75
C TYR A 104 -14.00 8.44 -16.11
N ARG A 105 -14.14 9.76 -16.25
CA ARG A 105 -13.75 10.53 -17.45
C ARG A 105 -12.86 11.71 -17.07
N ARG A 106 -13.34 12.52 -16.11
CA ARG A 106 -12.60 13.62 -15.48
C ARG A 106 -12.56 13.40 -13.98
N VAL A 107 -11.39 13.33 -13.37
CA VAL A 107 -11.26 13.14 -11.91
C VAL A 107 -10.23 14.08 -11.30
N VAL A 108 -10.41 14.43 -10.03
CA VAL A 108 -9.50 15.32 -9.30
C VAL A 108 -9.32 14.83 -7.87
N ASN A 109 -8.09 14.89 -7.34
CA ASN A 109 -7.80 14.58 -5.95
C ASN A 109 -6.52 15.26 -5.42
N SER A 110 -6.23 14.97 -4.14
CA SER A 110 -4.94 15.19 -3.50
C SER A 110 -4.43 13.81 -3.06
N GLN A 111 -3.50 13.23 -3.81
CA GLN A 111 -3.01 11.87 -3.58
C GLN A 111 -1.83 11.87 -2.60
N LYS A 112 -1.87 10.94 -1.64
CA LYS A 112 -0.71 10.58 -0.80
C LYS A 112 0.35 9.88 -1.65
N CYS A 113 1.56 10.45 -1.73
CA CYS A 113 2.67 9.86 -2.46
C CYS A 113 3.88 9.66 -1.55
N VAL A 114 4.55 8.50 -1.68
CA VAL A 114 5.79 8.19 -0.95
C VAL A 114 6.90 7.88 -1.95
N ARG A 115 8.02 8.59 -1.82
CA ARG A 115 9.25 8.41 -2.63
C ARG A 115 10.42 8.06 -1.73
N ALA A 116 10.49 6.77 -1.37
CA ALA A 116 11.52 6.26 -0.46
C ALA A 116 12.07 4.87 -0.88
N GLY A 117 12.03 4.55 -2.18
CA GLY A 117 12.54 3.29 -2.72
C GLY A 117 12.18 3.11 -4.21
N GLY A 118 12.81 2.15 -4.89
CA GLY A 118 12.65 1.96 -6.34
C GLY A 118 13.30 3.07 -7.17
N LYS A 119 12.77 3.33 -8.38
CA LYS A 119 13.26 4.37 -9.33
C LYS A 119 13.22 5.79 -8.74
N HIS A 120 12.20 6.11 -7.95
CA HIS A 120 12.00 7.43 -7.33
C HIS A 120 12.28 7.35 -5.83
N ASN A 121 13.49 7.71 -5.42
CA ASN A 121 13.95 7.56 -4.05
C ASN A 121 14.67 8.83 -3.55
N ASP A 122 13.94 9.64 -2.79
CA ASP A 122 14.43 10.92 -2.27
C ASP A 122 14.95 10.79 -0.83
N LEU A 123 15.00 9.56 -0.28
CA LEU A 123 15.31 9.32 1.13
C LEU A 123 16.65 9.96 1.54
N GLN A 124 17.66 9.92 0.68
CA GLN A 124 18.99 10.46 1.01
C GLN A 124 19.08 11.98 0.93
N ASP A 125 18.17 12.63 0.21
CA ASP A 125 18.16 14.08 -0.04
C ASP A 125 17.34 14.84 1.00
N VAL A 126 16.30 14.20 1.53
CA VAL A 126 15.47 14.76 2.60
C VAL A 126 16.32 15.29 3.76
N GLY A 127 16.11 16.57 4.05
CA GLY A 127 16.78 17.33 5.10
C GLY A 127 18.06 18.05 4.66
N LYS A 128 18.75 17.58 3.61
CA LYS A 128 19.94 18.25 3.07
C LYS A 128 19.56 19.52 2.32
N ASP A 129 18.51 19.44 1.51
CA ASP A 129 17.86 20.58 0.88
C ASP A 129 16.55 20.97 1.59
N VAL A 130 15.79 21.84 0.93
CA VAL A 130 14.61 22.50 1.47
C VAL A 130 13.31 22.12 0.73
N TYR A 131 13.35 21.15 -0.17
CA TYR A 131 12.24 20.85 -1.08
C TYR A 131 11.98 19.37 -1.40
N HIS A 132 12.89 18.45 -1.07
CA HIS A 132 12.65 17.01 -1.17
C HIS A 132 11.94 16.45 0.06
N HIS A 133 11.07 15.46 -0.17
CA HIS A 133 10.23 14.85 0.85
C HIS A 133 10.13 13.34 0.65
N THR A 134 10.09 12.55 1.74
CA THR A 134 9.74 11.13 1.61
C THR A 134 8.24 10.95 1.39
N PHE A 135 7.42 11.84 1.97
CA PHE A 135 5.97 11.91 1.77
C PHE A 135 5.58 13.32 1.35
N PHE A 136 4.77 13.41 0.30
CA PHE A 136 4.20 14.67 -0.16
C PHE A 136 2.80 14.44 -0.73
N GLU A 137 2.06 15.53 -0.89
CA GLU A 137 0.72 15.48 -1.49
C GLU A 137 0.79 15.91 -2.95
N MET A 138 0.38 15.02 -3.84
CA MET A 138 0.27 15.31 -5.26
C MET A 138 -1.16 15.74 -5.58
N LEU A 139 -1.35 17.02 -5.82
CA LEU A 139 -2.59 17.55 -6.40
C LEU A 139 -2.63 17.13 -7.87
N GLY A 140 -3.67 16.40 -8.26
CA GLY A 140 -3.78 15.92 -9.63
C GLY A 140 -5.18 16.03 -10.19
N ASN A 141 -5.25 16.22 -11.50
CA ASN A 141 -6.46 16.14 -12.29
C ASN A 141 -6.20 15.24 -13.50
N TRP A 142 -7.10 14.30 -13.77
CA TRP A 142 -6.95 13.34 -14.85
C TRP A 142 -8.09 13.41 -15.85
N SER A 143 -7.72 13.13 -17.10
CA SER A 143 -8.63 12.90 -18.23
C SER A 143 -8.40 11.50 -18.77
N PHE A 144 -9.48 10.74 -18.95
CA PHE A 144 -9.45 9.43 -19.59
C PHE A 144 -10.26 9.47 -20.89
N GLY A 145 -9.58 9.68 -22.02
CA GLY A 145 -10.20 9.73 -23.35
C GLY A 145 -11.17 10.90 -23.58
N ASP A 146 -11.07 11.98 -22.79
CA ASP A 146 -11.99 13.12 -22.85
C ASP A 146 -11.30 14.40 -23.38
N TYR A 147 -10.57 15.12 -22.54
CA TYR A 147 -9.73 16.25 -22.97
C TYR A 147 -8.25 15.87 -23.03
N PHE A 148 -7.44 16.66 -23.76
CA PHE A 148 -6.00 16.45 -23.91
C PHE A 148 -5.22 17.76 -23.74
N LYS A 149 -4.13 17.95 -24.51
CA LYS A 149 -3.15 19.03 -24.35
C LYS A 149 -3.73 20.45 -24.23
N VAL A 150 -4.57 20.86 -25.18
CA VAL A 150 -5.09 22.24 -25.25
C VAL A 150 -5.85 22.63 -23.99
N GLU A 151 -6.83 21.81 -23.58
CA GLU A 151 -7.64 22.09 -22.39
C GLU A 151 -6.79 21.96 -21.11
N ALA A 152 -5.89 20.97 -21.05
CA ALA A 152 -5.00 20.76 -19.90
C ALA A 152 -4.10 21.97 -19.64
N CYS A 153 -3.40 22.47 -20.66
CA CYS A 153 -2.55 23.65 -20.55
C CYS A 153 -3.35 24.91 -20.19
N ALA A 154 -4.54 25.09 -20.81
CA ALA A 154 -5.43 26.21 -20.52
C ALA A 154 -5.91 26.22 -19.05
N MET A 155 -6.35 25.06 -18.54
CA MET A 155 -6.77 24.91 -17.15
C MET A 155 -5.61 25.18 -16.18
N ALA A 156 -4.43 24.62 -16.44
CA ALA A 156 -3.27 24.79 -15.58
C ALA A 156 -2.83 26.26 -15.50
N TRP A 157 -2.75 26.92 -16.66
CA TRP A 157 -2.37 28.33 -16.72
C TRP A 157 -3.36 29.23 -16.00
N ARG A 158 -4.66 29.00 -16.22
CA ARG A 158 -5.74 29.76 -15.57
C ARG A 158 -5.69 29.60 -14.05
N LEU A 159 -5.51 28.38 -13.56
CA LEU A 159 -5.43 28.11 -12.13
C LEU A 159 -4.25 28.83 -11.48
N LEU A 160 -3.07 28.79 -12.10
CA LEU A 160 -1.88 29.46 -11.54
C LEU A 160 -2.00 30.98 -11.61
N THR A 161 -2.40 31.54 -12.75
CA THR A 161 -2.32 32.99 -12.99
C THR A 161 -3.55 33.77 -12.54
N GLU A 162 -4.76 33.27 -12.77
CA GLU A 162 -6.00 33.97 -12.41
C GLU A 162 -6.45 33.61 -11.00
N GLU A 163 -6.50 32.32 -10.68
CA GLU A 163 -7.09 31.84 -9.43
C GLU A 163 -6.13 31.98 -8.24
N TYR A 164 -4.87 31.60 -8.43
CA TYR A 164 -3.82 31.79 -7.42
C TYR A 164 -3.10 33.13 -7.51
N GLY A 165 -3.22 33.85 -8.63
CA GLY A 165 -2.61 35.16 -8.81
C GLY A 165 -1.08 35.11 -8.96
N ILE A 166 -0.52 33.99 -9.41
CA ILE A 166 0.91 33.86 -9.65
C ILE A 166 1.27 34.71 -10.88
N PRO A 167 2.25 35.62 -10.78
CA PRO A 167 2.62 36.47 -11.90
C PRO A 167 3.17 35.66 -13.08
N ALA A 168 2.50 35.74 -14.24
CA ALA A 168 2.82 34.96 -15.46
C ALA A 168 4.28 35.09 -15.94
N GLN A 169 4.89 36.27 -15.76
CA GLN A 169 6.28 36.56 -16.13
C GLN A 169 7.32 35.83 -15.28
N ARG A 170 6.89 35.18 -14.19
CA ARG A 170 7.74 34.34 -13.35
C ARG A 170 7.61 32.86 -13.67
N LEU A 171 6.70 32.51 -14.59
CA LEU A 171 6.45 31.13 -14.99
C LEU A 171 7.17 30.81 -16.29
N TYR A 172 7.86 29.68 -16.29
CA TYR A 172 8.49 29.08 -17.46
C TYR A 172 7.82 27.74 -17.70
N VAL A 173 7.72 27.33 -18.95
CA VAL A 173 7.17 26.03 -19.33
C VAL A 173 8.16 25.26 -20.18
N SER A 174 8.19 23.94 -20.02
CA SER A 174 9.03 23.04 -20.80
C SER A 174 8.21 22.19 -21.79
N TYR A 175 8.82 21.66 -22.84
CA TYR A 175 8.18 20.69 -23.73
C TYR A 175 9.20 19.65 -24.23
N PHE A 176 8.69 18.47 -24.58
CA PHE A 176 9.52 17.38 -25.06
C PHE A 176 10.15 17.68 -26.41
N SER A 177 11.48 17.72 -26.47
CA SER A 177 12.26 18.00 -27.68
C SER A 177 12.41 16.81 -28.62
N GLY A 178 11.83 15.66 -28.28
CA GLY A 178 11.99 14.41 -29.03
C GLY A 178 13.16 13.58 -28.54
N ASP A 179 13.16 12.32 -28.95
CA ASP A 179 14.29 11.41 -28.79
C ASP A 179 14.43 10.50 -30.02
N PRO A 180 15.29 10.87 -30.99
CA PRO A 180 15.52 10.08 -32.19
C PRO A 180 16.01 8.67 -31.91
N ALA A 181 16.69 8.42 -30.78
CA ALA A 181 17.23 7.10 -30.44
C ALA A 181 16.12 6.07 -30.18
N ASN A 182 14.98 6.52 -29.63
CA ASN A 182 13.79 5.69 -29.40
C ASN A 182 12.68 5.94 -30.43
N GLY A 183 12.96 6.67 -31.52
CA GLY A 183 12.00 6.97 -32.57
C GLY A 183 10.86 7.90 -32.13
N LEU A 184 11.08 8.71 -31.10
CA LEU A 184 10.07 9.62 -30.54
C LEU A 184 10.22 11.03 -31.12
N PRO A 185 9.19 11.59 -31.79
CA PRO A 185 9.25 12.96 -32.30
C PRO A 185 9.15 14.00 -31.19
N ALA A 186 9.56 15.24 -31.50
CA ALA A 186 9.35 16.38 -30.62
C ALA A 186 7.86 16.71 -30.47
N ASP A 187 7.45 17.12 -29.27
CA ASP A 187 6.09 17.57 -28.99
C ASP A 187 5.90 19.06 -29.33
N GLU A 188 5.99 19.35 -30.64
CA GLU A 188 5.82 20.72 -31.15
C GLU A 188 4.40 21.27 -30.94
N GLU A 189 3.41 20.38 -30.86
CA GLU A 189 2.02 20.75 -30.55
C GLU A 189 1.93 21.45 -29.19
N THR A 190 2.55 20.88 -28.15
CA THR A 190 2.57 21.49 -26.81
C THR A 190 3.29 22.84 -26.79
N ARG A 191 4.41 22.97 -27.52
CA ARG A 191 5.10 24.26 -27.71
C ARG A 191 4.16 25.30 -28.28
N ASP A 192 3.46 24.97 -29.37
CA ASP A 192 2.61 25.90 -30.10
C ASP A 192 1.36 26.29 -29.28
N ILE A 193 0.82 25.37 -28.48
CA ILE A 193 -0.25 25.65 -27.52
C ILE A 193 0.20 26.75 -26.54
N TRP A 194 1.35 26.60 -25.89
CA TRP A 194 1.86 27.60 -24.94
C TRP A 194 2.10 28.96 -25.59
N LEU A 195 2.69 28.99 -26.79
CA LEU A 195 2.90 30.22 -27.54
C LEU A 195 1.56 30.90 -27.91
N SER A 196 0.54 30.12 -28.29
CA SER A 196 -0.79 30.64 -28.63
C SER A 196 -1.51 31.27 -27.45
N MET A 197 -1.18 30.85 -26.22
CA MET A 197 -1.68 31.43 -24.98
C MET A 197 -0.97 32.72 -24.55
N GLY A 198 0.01 33.19 -25.34
CA GLY A 198 0.70 34.46 -25.13
C GLY A 198 1.98 34.37 -24.31
N LEU A 199 2.52 33.16 -24.06
CA LEU A 199 3.83 33.02 -23.45
C LEU A 199 4.92 33.46 -24.43
N ARG A 200 5.99 34.07 -23.89
CA ARG A 200 7.15 34.47 -24.70
C ARG A 200 7.93 33.23 -25.12
N ALA A 201 8.53 33.27 -26.31
CA ALA A 201 9.35 32.16 -26.81
C ALA A 201 10.53 31.80 -25.89
N ASP A 202 11.10 32.78 -25.18
CA ASP A 202 12.18 32.56 -24.20
C ASP A 202 11.70 32.00 -22.85
N HIS A 203 10.40 31.72 -22.71
CA HIS A 203 9.78 31.05 -21.56
C HIS A 203 9.20 29.67 -21.93
N VAL A 204 9.33 29.24 -23.19
CA VAL A 204 8.87 27.92 -23.68
C VAL A 204 10.11 27.13 -24.12
N LEU A 205 10.56 26.19 -23.29
CA LEU A 205 11.90 25.62 -23.36
C LEU A 205 11.90 24.12 -23.75
N PRO A 206 12.76 23.69 -24.68
CA PRO A 206 12.86 22.28 -25.06
C PRO A 206 13.75 21.46 -24.09
N PHE A 207 13.29 20.28 -23.66
CA PHE A 207 14.15 19.28 -23.00
C PHE A 207 13.90 17.85 -23.50
N GLY A 208 14.91 17.00 -23.32
CA GLY A 208 14.88 15.60 -23.79
C GLY A 208 14.15 14.66 -22.84
N MET A 209 14.38 13.34 -23.03
CA MET A 209 13.68 12.29 -22.28
C MET A 209 13.84 12.37 -20.77
N LYS A 210 15.00 12.84 -20.27
CA LYS A 210 15.26 12.91 -18.83
C LYS A 210 14.22 13.77 -18.09
N ASP A 211 13.83 14.89 -18.71
CA ASP A 211 13.02 15.91 -18.05
C ASP A 211 11.59 15.96 -18.62
N ASN A 212 11.39 15.78 -19.93
CA ASN A 212 10.08 15.91 -20.58
C ASN A 212 9.49 14.61 -21.15
N PHE A 213 9.96 13.44 -20.69
CA PHE A 213 9.30 12.16 -20.96
C PHE A 213 9.07 11.41 -19.65
N TRP A 214 7.82 11.38 -19.18
CA TRP A 214 7.51 10.86 -17.86
C TRP A 214 7.17 9.37 -17.91
N GLU A 215 7.69 8.64 -16.93
CA GLU A 215 7.47 7.21 -16.74
C GLU A 215 7.31 6.89 -15.26
N MET A 216 6.30 6.11 -14.92
CA MET A 216 5.99 5.71 -13.55
C MET A 216 7.07 4.82 -12.90
N GLY A 217 7.71 3.97 -13.71
CA GLY A 217 8.62 2.93 -13.27
C GLY A 217 9.46 2.38 -14.43
N GLU A 218 9.91 1.13 -14.32
CA GLU A 218 10.60 0.41 -15.42
C GLU A 218 9.62 -0.05 -16.51
N THR A 219 8.35 -0.29 -16.14
CA THR A 219 7.25 -0.64 -17.03
C THR A 219 5.99 0.14 -16.67
N GLY A 220 5.05 0.26 -17.60
CA GLY A 220 3.74 0.88 -17.38
C GLY A 220 3.47 2.14 -18.23
N PRO A 221 2.34 2.83 -17.96
CA PRO A 221 1.93 4.00 -18.74
C PRO A 221 2.95 5.14 -18.66
N CYS A 222 3.21 5.77 -19.80
CA CYS A 222 4.17 6.85 -19.99
C CYS A 222 3.79 7.77 -21.16
N GLY A 223 4.47 8.90 -21.27
CA GLY A 223 4.26 9.85 -22.36
C GLY A 223 5.12 11.11 -22.26
N PRO A 224 5.14 11.92 -23.33
CA PRO A 224 5.74 13.25 -23.26
C PRO A 224 5.00 14.11 -22.24
N CYS A 225 5.70 15.06 -21.65
CA CYS A 225 5.11 15.97 -20.68
C CYS A 225 5.58 17.42 -20.86
N THR A 226 4.84 18.33 -20.25
CA THR A 226 5.22 19.74 -20.08
C THR A 226 5.24 20.05 -18.60
N GLU A 227 6.31 20.69 -18.16
CA GLU A 227 6.45 21.11 -16.77
C GLU A 227 6.32 22.63 -16.68
N ILE A 228 5.80 23.10 -15.56
CA ILE A 228 5.67 24.50 -15.23
C ILE A 228 6.61 24.82 -14.06
N HIS A 229 7.53 25.74 -14.29
CA HIS A 229 8.53 26.19 -13.32
C HIS A 229 8.27 27.61 -12.86
N TYR A 230 8.67 27.92 -11.64
CA TYR A 230 8.54 29.25 -11.03
C TYR A 230 9.89 29.80 -10.58
N ASP A 231 10.23 31.02 -11.03
CA ASP A 231 11.42 31.75 -10.58
C ASP A 231 11.15 32.56 -9.30
N HIS A 232 11.77 32.15 -8.18
CA HIS A 232 11.68 32.80 -6.87
C HIS A 232 12.37 34.17 -6.79
N ILE A 233 13.23 34.55 -7.73
CA ILE A 233 13.85 35.87 -7.79
C ILE A 233 13.00 36.85 -8.62
N GLY A 234 12.63 36.46 -9.84
CA GLY A 234 11.89 37.30 -10.77
C GLY A 234 12.72 38.46 -11.33
N ASN A 235 12.11 39.28 -12.19
CA ASN A 235 12.75 40.45 -12.84
C ASN A 235 14.06 40.12 -13.60
N ARG A 236 14.23 38.87 -14.04
CA ARG A 236 15.33 38.38 -14.87
C ARG A 236 14.81 37.31 -15.82
N ASN A 237 15.58 37.00 -16.87
CA ASN A 237 15.36 35.77 -17.62
C ASN A 237 16.09 34.63 -16.90
N ALA A 238 15.33 33.62 -16.47
CA ALA A 238 15.80 32.47 -15.71
C ALA A 238 15.78 31.17 -16.53
N ALA A 239 15.63 31.25 -17.86
CA ALA A 239 15.51 30.08 -18.73
C ALA A 239 16.68 29.08 -18.58
N LEU A 240 17.91 29.57 -18.38
CA LEU A 240 19.09 28.74 -18.16
C LEU A 240 19.09 27.99 -16.82
N LEU A 241 18.20 28.36 -15.89
CA LEU A 241 18.09 27.74 -14.57
C LEU A 241 16.97 26.69 -14.52
N VAL A 242 16.09 26.63 -15.53
CA VAL A 242 15.04 25.62 -15.65
C VAL A 242 15.70 24.24 -15.86
N ASN A 243 15.30 23.26 -15.06
CA ASN A 243 15.88 21.90 -15.03
C ASN A 243 17.41 21.86 -14.81
N ALA A 244 17.96 22.88 -14.15
CA ALA A 244 19.38 22.98 -13.78
C ALA A 244 19.63 22.80 -12.28
N ASP A 245 18.73 22.10 -11.57
CA ASP A 245 18.79 21.83 -10.12
C ASP A 245 18.99 23.09 -9.24
N SER A 246 18.47 24.23 -9.71
CA SER A 246 18.59 25.51 -9.01
C SER A 246 17.50 25.69 -7.96
N PRO A 247 17.81 26.05 -6.70
CA PRO A 247 16.80 26.36 -5.69
C PRO A 247 16.06 27.68 -5.97
N ASP A 248 16.51 28.47 -6.95
CA ASP A 248 15.84 29.68 -7.38
C ASP A 248 14.70 29.43 -8.38
N VAL A 249 14.74 28.32 -9.11
CA VAL A 249 13.73 27.97 -10.13
C VAL A 249 13.25 26.56 -9.86
N VAL A 250 12.00 26.45 -9.40
CA VAL A 250 11.43 25.17 -8.98
C VAL A 250 10.30 24.75 -9.89
N GLU A 251 10.28 23.48 -10.25
CA GLU A 251 9.14 22.84 -10.92
C GLU A 251 7.97 22.74 -9.93
N ILE A 252 6.81 23.27 -10.30
CA ILE A 252 5.61 23.25 -9.45
C ILE A 252 4.52 22.33 -9.97
N TRP A 253 4.48 22.06 -11.28
CA TRP A 253 3.44 21.24 -11.89
C TRP A 253 3.95 20.53 -13.14
N ASN A 254 3.72 19.22 -13.23
CA ASN A 254 3.96 18.43 -14.43
C ASN A 254 2.63 17.98 -15.06
N LEU A 255 2.47 18.17 -16.37
CA LEU A 255 1.34 17.72 -17.17
C LEU A 255 1.84 16.67 -18.15
N VAL A 256 1.49 15.42 -17.89
CA VAL A 256 1.88 14.25 -18.69
C VAL A 256 0.77 13.88 -19.66
N PHE A 257 1.15 13.75 -20.93
CA PHE A 257 0.28 13.35 -22.02
C PHE A 257 0.44 11.86 -22.27
N MET A 258 -0.24 11.06 -21.45
CA MET A 258 -0.18 9.61 -21.46
C MET A 258 -0.68 9.06 -22.80
N GLN A 259 0.21 8.42 -23.55
CA GLN A 259 -0.10 7.86 -24.86
C GLN A 259 0.66 6.56 -25.16
N TYR A 260 1.60 6.15 -24.31
CA TYR A 260 2.36 4.92 -24.46
C TYR A 260 2.35 4.07 -23.19
N ASN A 261 2.61 2.78 -23.35
CA ASN A 261 2.98 1.83 -22.31
C ASN A 261 4.41 1.35 -22.56
N ARG A 262 5.24 1.38 -21.52
CA ARG A 262 6.59 0.80 -21.53
C ARG A 262 6.50 -0.68 -21.18
N GLU A 263 6.90 -1.52 -22.12
CA GLU A 263 6.96 -2.97 -21.95
C GLU A 263 8.24 -3.40 -21.22
N SER A 264 8.25 -4.64 -20.70
CA SER A 264 9.40 -5.21 -19.97
C SER A 264 10.69 -5.29 -20.80
N ASN A 265 10.58 -5.35 -22.12
CA ASN A 265 11.72 -5.33 -23.05
C ASN A 265 12.19 -3.89 -23.41
N GLY A 266 11.62 -2.86 -22.78
CA GLY A 266 11.93 -1.45 -23.01
C GLY A 266 11.19 -0.81 -24.20
N SER A 267 10.48 -1.59 -25.02
CA SER A 267 9.72 -1.06 -26.15
C SER A 267 8.52 -0.23 -25.69
N LEU A 268 8.15 0.75 -26.52
CA LEU A 268 6.95 1.57 -26.33
C LEU A 268 5.85 1.07 -27.24
N ARG A 269 4.67 0.90 -26.65
CA ARG A 269 3.46 0.58 -27.41
C ARG A 269 2.34 1.55 -27.06
N ALA A 270 1.44 1.83 -27.99
CA ALA A 270 0.40 2.86 -27.80
C ALA A 270 -0.68 2.41 -26.80
N LEU A 271 -1.13 3.33 -25.92
CA LEU A 271 -2.25 3.08 -25.02
C LEU A 271 -3.59 3.02 -25.79
N PRO A 272 -4.64 2.35 -25.24
CA PRO A 272 -5.96 2.28 -25.88
C PRO A 272 -6.60 3.64 -26.15
N GLN A 273 -6.28 4.62 -25.31
CA GLN A 273 -6.75 6.00 -25.42
C GLN A 273 -5.70 6.95 -24.86
N CYS A 274 -5.58 8.14 -25.46
CA CYS A 274 -4.77 9.22 -24.89
C CYS A 274 -5.44 9.74 -23.61
N SER A 275 -4.62 10.02 -22.60
CA SER A 275 -5.08 10.48 -21.29
C SER A 275 -4.20 11.62 -20.79
N VAL A 276 -4.75 12.46 -19.91
CA VAL A 276 -3.97 13.48 -19.21
C VAL A 276 -3.77 13.02 -17.78
N ASP A 277 -2.53 13.05 -17.33
CA ASP A 277 -2.13 12.88 -15.94
C ASP A 277 -1.40 14.14 -15.50
N THR A 278 -1.87 14.79 -14.43
CA THR A 278 -1.16 15.95 -13.88
C THR A 278 -0.73 15.69 -12.45
N GLY A 279 0.45 16.20 -12.11
CA GLY A 279 1.00 16.14 -10.76
C GLY A 279 1.57 17.48 -10.33
N MET A 280 0.89 18.15 -9.40
CA MET A 280 1.36 19.38 -8.75
C MET A 280 1.68 19.09 -7.29
N GLY A 281 2.94 19.33 -6.90
CA GLY A 281 3.35 19.17 -5.50
C GLY A 281 2.73 20.26 -4.62
N LEU A 282 1.84 19.88 -3.70
CA LEU A 282 1.19 20.82 -2.78
C LEU A 282 2.23 21.62 -1.99
N GLU A 283 3.25 20.94 -1.47
CA GLU A 283 4.35 21.53 -0.70
C GLU A 283 5.03 22.67 -1.47
N ARG A 284 5.40 22.43 -2.74
CA ARG A 284 6.07 23.43 -3.59
C ARG A 284 5.13 24.58 -3.94
N LEU A 285 3.87 24.31 -4.28
CA LEU A 285 2.88 25.35 -4.58
C LEU A 285 2.65 26.26 -3.37
N VAL A 286 2.48 25.69 -2.18
CA VAL A 286 2.27 26.45 -0.94
C VAL A 286 3.47 27.35 -0.63
N THR A 287 4.70 26.87 -0.84
CA THR A 287 5.93 27.67 -0.73
C THR A 287 5.88 28.91 -1.63
N VAL A 288 5.46 28.75 -2.89
CA VAL A 288 5.31 29.86 -3.83
C VAL A 288 4.24 30.85 -3.35
N LEU A 289 3.06 30.37 -2.97
CA LEU A 289 1.92 31.22 -2.59
C LEU A 289 2.12 31.97 -1.28
N GLN A 290 2.91 31.41 -0.35
CA GLN A 290 3.28 32.05 0.91
C GLN A 290 4.55 32.90 0.80
N GLY A 291 5.18 32.95 -0.39
CA GLY A 291 6.40 33.73 -0.61
C GLY A 291 7.60 33.22 0.19
N LYS A 292 7.67 31.90 0.43
CA LYS A 292 8.76 31.23 1.14
C LYS A 292 9.81 30.71 0.15
N ARG A 293 10.97 30.30 0.69
CA ARG A 293 12.08 29.69 -0.07
C ARG A 293 12.29 28.21 0.24
N SER A 294 11.59 27.71 1.25
CA SER A 294 11.73 26.37 1.79
C SER A 294 10.33 25.82 2.06
N ASN A 295 10.09 24.57 1.68
CA ASN A 295 8.82 23.89 1.97
C ASN A 295 8.59 23.79 3.47
N TYR A 296 9.65 23.64 4.26
CA TYR A 296 9.60 23.52 5.70
C TYR A 296 9.22 24.82 6.42
N ASP A 297 9.28 25.96 5.73
CA ASP A 297 8.98 27.28 6.30
C ASP A 297 7.50 27.68 6.11
N THR A 298 6.67 26.74 5.64
CA THR A 298 5.24 26.92 5.36
C THR A 298 4.36 26.43 6.51
N ASP A 299 3.06 26.69 6.44
CA ASP A 299 2.07 26.16 7.38
C ASP A 299 1.92 24.63 7.36
N LEU A 300 2.52 23.94 6.37
CA LEU A 300 2.58 22.47 6.32
C LEU A 300 3.55 21.87 7.35
N PHE A 301 4.57 22.62 7.77
CA PHE A 301 5.66 22.11 8.61
C PHE A 301 5.90 22.94 9.86
N THR A 302 5.64 24.25 9.85
CA THR A 302 5.93 25.13 10.99
C THR A 302 5.29 24.68 12.32
N PRO A 303 4.08 24.07 12.37
CA PRO A 303 3.57 23.50 13.61
C PRO A 303 4.36 22.29 14.10
N LEU A 304 4.84 21.43 13.19
CA LEU A 304 5.70 20.29 13.53
C LEU A 304 7.07 20.76 14.02
N LEU A 305 7.69 21.73 13.35
CA LEU A 305 8.97 22.30 13.79
C LEU A 305 8.85 22.91 15.20
N SER A 306 7.74 23.58 15.48
CA SER A 306 7.45 24.12 16.81
C SER A 306 7.28 23.01 17.86
N ALA A 307 6.58 21.92 17.53
CA ALA A 307 6.43 20.77 18.41
C ALA A 307 7.77 20.07 18.68
N ILE A 308 8.61 19.92 17.65
CA ILE A 308 9.97 19.37 17.77
C ILE A 308 10.82 20.23 18.71
N HIS A 309 10.75 21.55 18.57
CA HIS A 309 11.47 22.47 19.46
C HIS A 309 11.01 22.31 20.93
N GLN A 310 9.70 22.20 21.15
CA GLN A 310 9.12 22.01 22.48
C GLN A 310 9.52 20.68 23.13
N CYS A 311 9.55 19.58 22.38
CA CYS A 311 9.88 18.27 22.94
C CYS A 311 11.38 18.04 23.12
N SER A 312 12.23 18.58 22.23
CA SER A 312 13.67 18.37 22.25
C SER A 312 14.42 19.37 23.14
N LYS A 313 13.90 20.59 23.30
CA LYS A 313 14.62 21.75 23.88
C LYS A 313 15.92 22.13 23.16
N ALA A 314 16.13 21.62 21.95
CA ALA A 314 17.22 22.06 21.08
C ALA A 314 17.03 23.53 20.68
N PRO A 315 18.08 24.24 20.22
CA PRO A 315 17.91 25.59 19.68
C PRO A 315 16.84 25.63 18.58
N ALA A 316 16.16 26.76 18.45
CA ALA A 316 15.07 26.90 17.49
C ALA A 316 15.58 26.80 16.04
N TYR A 317 14.77 26.18 15.18
CA TYR A 317 15.03 26.05 13.74
C TYR A 317 15.25 27.42 13.08
N GLN A 318 16.27 27.54 12.22
CA GLN A 318 16.64 28.81 11.58
C GLN A 318 16.64 28.77 10.05
N GLY A 319 16.34 27.63 9.44
CA GLY A 319 16.30 27.48 7.97
C GLY A 319 17.66 27.45 7.28
N ARG A 320 18.74 27.13 8.00
CA ARG A 320 20.10 27.03 7.46
C ARG A 320 20.32 25.68 6.76
N THR A 321 21.21 25.70 5.77
CA THR A 321 21.61 24.52 4.98
C THR A 321 23.13 24.49 4.77
N GLY A 322 23.66 23.32 4.40
CA GLY A 322 25.07 23.13 4.09
C GLY A 322 26.00 23.56 5.23
N ALA A 323 27.10 24.24 4.89
CA ALA A 323 28.10 24.68 5.88
C ALA A 323 27.56 25.70 6.92
N ALA A 324 26.43 26.37 6.64
CA ALA A 324 25.81 27.29 7.58
C ALA A 324 25.02 26.57 8.70
N ASP A 325 24.62 25.31 8.47
CA ASP A 325 23.90 24.47 9.43
C ASP A 325 24.88 23.74 10.37
N VAL A 326 25.38 24.50 11.35
CA VAL A 326 26.33 23.99 12.34
C VAL A 326 25.71 22.82 13.11
N ALA A 327 26.46 21.73 13.22
CA ALA A 327 26.01 20.47 13.84
C ALA A 327 24.76 19.84 13.18
N GLN A 328 24.41 20.25 11.96
CA GLN A 328 23.28 19.72 11.20
C GLN A 328 21.94 19.82 11.94
N LEU A 329 21.78 20.88 12.75
CA LEU A 329 20.61 21.08 13.59
C LEU A 329 19.34 21.26 12.75
N ASP A 330 19.37 22.18 11.79
CA ASP A 330 18.21 22.50 10.95
C ASP A 330 17.87 21.33 10.01
N MET A 331 18.89 20.60 9.55
CA MET A 331 18.71 19.33 8.84
C MET A 331 17.97 18.31 9.71
N ALA A 332 18.33 18.15 10.99
CA ALA A 332 17.65 17.24 11.89
C ALA A 332 16.16 17.60 12.08
N TYR A 333 15.85 18.89 12.24
CA TYR A 333 14.48 19.39 12.26
C TYR A 333 13.69 18.99 11.00
N ARG A 334 14.28 19.22 9.81
CA ARG A 334 13.66 18.87 8.53
C ARG A 334 13.43 17.37 8.38
N VAL A 335 14.43 16.55 8.71
CA VAL A 335 14.34 15.07 8.64
C VAL A 335 13.25 14.55 9.58
N VAL A 336 13.23 14.98 10.84
CA VAL A 336 12.24 14.52 11.82
C VAL A 336 10.82 14.93 11.41
N ALA A 337 10.64 16.19 10.96
CA ALA A 337 9.33 16.70 10.53
C ALA A 337 8.79 16.00 9.27
N ASP A 338 9.66 15.70 8.30
CA ASP A 338 9.29 14.95 7.10
C ASP A 338 8.93 13.50 7.45
N HIS A 339 9.85 12.80 8.10
CA HIS A 339 9.72 11.37 8.33
C HIS A 339 8.55 11.02 9.25
N ILE A 340 8.22 11.86 10.25
CA ILE A 340 7.04 11.59 11.08
C ILE A 340 5.74 11.66 10.28
N ARG A 341 5.62 12.56 9.28
CA ARG A 341 4.47 12.59 8.37
C ARG A 341 4.36 11.26 7.60
N THR A 342 5.47 10.82 6.99
CA THR A 342 5.54 9.56 6.24
C THR A 342 5.21 8.36 7.10
N ILE A 343 5.77 8.28 8.31
CA ILE A 343 5.53 7.17 9.24
C ILE A 343 4.05 7.10 9.63
N CYS A 344 3.43 8.24 9.97
CA CYS A 344 2.03 8.28 10.34
C CYS A 344 1.13 7.84 9.18
N VAL A 345 1.37 8.37 7.98
CA VAL A 345 0.59 8.04 6.77
C VAL A 345 0.71 6.57 6.41
N CYS A 346 1.93 6.02 6.37
CA CYS A 346 2.14 4.61 6.05
C CYS A 346 1.48 3.69 7.07
N ILE A 347 1.61 3.96 8.38
CA ILE A 347 1.01 3.14 9.44
C ILE A 347 -0.53 3.21 9.39
N ALA A 348 -1.10 4.39 9.15
CA ALA A 348 -2.55 4.55 8.98
C ALA A 348 -3.07 3.73 7.79
N ASP A 349 -2.31 3.70 6.70
CA ASP A 349 -2.59 2.92 5.49
C ASP A 349 -2.22 1.43 5.60
N GLY A 350 -1.80 0.96 6.78
CA GLY A 350 -1.54 -0.45 7.06
C GLY A 350 -0.16 -0.96 6.60
N VAL A 351 0.77 -0.07 6.26
CA VAL A 351 2.18 -0.40 6.04
C VAL A 351 2.94 -0.18 7.33
N TYR A 352 3.74 -1.17 7.74
CA TYR A 352 4.36 -1.14 9.04
C TYR A 352 5.86 -1.45 9.01
N PRO A 353 6.65 -1.05 10.03
CA PRO A 353 8.09 -1.35 10.06
C PRO A 353 8.42 -2.85 10.12
N GLY A 354 8.98 -3.41 9.05
CA GLY A 354 9.22 -4.85 8.89
C GLY A 354 10.57 -5.18 8.26
N MET A 355 10.69 -6.40 7.71
CA MET A 355 11.99 -6.97 7.28
C MET A 355 12.20 -6.97 5.76
N ALA A 356 11.13 -6.83 4.95
CA ALA A 356 11.20 -6.91 3.49
C ALA A 356 10.31 -5.84 2.81
N GLY A 357 10.56 -5.58 1.53
CA GLY A 357 9.75 -4.69 0.69
C GLY A 357 9.50 -3.30 1.29
N ALA A 358 8.26 -2.82 1.17
CA ALA A 358 7.82 -1.53 1.69
C ALA A 358 8.01 -1.40 3.22
N GLU A 359 7.85 -2.50 3.94
CA GLU A 359 7.98 -2.53 5.39
C GLU A 359 9.43 -2.27 5.85
N LEU A 360 10.41 -2.79 5.10
CA LEU A 360 11.82 -2.53 5.35
C LEU A 360 12.17 -1.06 5.12
N VAL A 361 11.62 -0.47 4.06
CA VAL A 361 11.79 0.97 3.76
C VAL A 361 11.23 1.81 4.91
N LEU A 362 10.00 1.53 5.35
CA LEU A 362 9.38 2.29 6.44
C LEU A 362 10.17 2.17 7.75
N ARG A 363 10.72 0.98 8.02
CA ARG A 363 11.64 0.78 9.15
C ARG A 363 12.89 1.65 9.05
N ARG A 364 13.49 1.80 7.86
CA ARG A 364 14.66 2.68 7.65
C ARG A 364 14.31 4.14 7.94
N ILE A 365 13.17 4.62 7.43
CA ILE A 365 12.66 5.98 7.69
C ILE A 365 12.47 6.23 9.19
N LEU A 366 11.83 5.28 9.90
CA LEU A 366 11.63 5.39 11.35
C LEU A 366 12.95 5.47 12.11
N ARG A 367 13.91 4.58 11.80
CA ARG A 367 15.21 4.55 12.48
C ARG A 367 16.00 5.84 12.22
N ARG A 368 15.96 6.36 10.99
CA ARG A 368 16.56 7.65 10.65
C ARG A 368 15.93 8.80 11.45
N ALA A 369 14.61 8.84 11.56
CA ALA A 369 13.90 9.85 12.38
C ALA A 369 14.27 9.78 13.86
N VAL A 370 14.27 8.57 14.46
CA VAL A 370 14.67 8.36 15.87
C VAL A 370 16.10 8.82 16.11
N ARG A 371 17.01 8.52 15.18
CA ARG A 371 18.42 8.92 15.30
C ARG A 371 18.59 10.44 15.31
N PHE A 372 18.03 11.16 14.34
CA PHE A 372 18.12 12.63 14.31
C PHE A 372 17.44 13.26 15.53
N SER A 373 16.31 12.69 15.98
CA SER A 373 15.62 13.11 17.19
C SER A 373 16.48 12.96 18.44
N THR A 374 17.17 11.83 18.62
CA THR A 374 17.89 11.51 19.87
C THR A 374 19.35 11.96 19.88
N GLU A 375 20.07 11.85 18.76
CA GLU A 375 21.51 12.12 18.70
C GLU A 375 21.83 13.58 18.38
N VAL A 376 21.05 14.19 17.47
CA VAL A 376 21.28 15.58 17.04
C VAL A 376 20.43 16.56 17.85
N LEU A 377 19.12 16.31 17.92
CA LEU A 377 18.21 17.16 18.68
C LEU A 377 18.21 16.87 20.19
N GLN A 378 18.84 15.78 20.63
CA GLN A 378 18.90 15.38 22.05
C GLN A 378 17.53 15.26 22.72
N ALA A 379 16.49 14.93 21.93
CA ALA A 379 15.15 14.74 22.43
C ALA A 379 15.05 13.46 23.28
N PRO A 380 14.20 13.46 24.33
CA PRO A 380 13.97 12.28 25.15
C PRO A 380 13.29 11.16 24.34
N GLU A 381 13.45 9.92 24.80
CA GLU A 381 12.71 8.77 24.27
C GLU A 381 11.20 9.02 24.31
N GLY A 382 10.50 8.68 23.23
CA GLY A 382 9.07 8.94 23.05
C GLY A 382 8.74 10.33 22.48
N ALA A 383 9.74 11.21 22.29
CA ALA A 383 9.54 12.51 21.65
C ALA A 383 8.99 12.35 20.23
N LEU A 384 9.46 11.37 19.45
CA LEU A 384 8.98 11.16 18.08
C LEU A 384 7.49 10.79 18.05
N ALA A 385 7.03 9.90 18.92
CA ALA A 385 5.62 9.54 19.02
C ALA A 385 4.74 10.73 19.50
N SER A 386 5.29 11.62 20.33
CA SER A 386 4.56 12.81 20.79
C SER A 386 4.18 13.80 19.67
N LEU A 387 4.80 13.67 18.49
CA LEU A 387 4.50 14.50 17.32
C LEU A 387 3.27 14.03 16.53
N VAL A 388 2.80 12.79 16.74
CA VAL A 388 1.67 12.20 16.00
C VAL A 388 0.39 13.06 16.06
N PRO A 389 -0.03 13.61 17.22
CA PRO A 389 -1.20 14.50 17.28
C PRO A 389 -1.06 15.76 16.41
N THR A 390 0.17 16.27 16.23
CA THR A 390 0.43 17.42 15.36
C THR A 390 0.28 17.04 13.90
N VAL A 391 0.75 15.84 13.51
CA VAL A 391 0.52 15.30 12.15
C VAL A 391 -0.97 15.13 11.87
N ALA A 392 -1.71 14.53 12.82
CA ALA A 392 -3.16 14.35 12.71
C ALA A 392 -3.89 15.69 12.58
N HIS A 393 -3.48 16.73 13.31
CA HIS A 393 -4.05 18.07 13.16
C HIS A 393 -3.82 18.71 11.76
N LEU A 394 -2.64 18.47 11.17
CA LEU A 394 -2.25 19.03 9.87
C LEU A 394 -2.94 18.31 8.70
N LEU A 395 -2.98 16.99 8.77
CA LEU A 395 -3.35 16.11 7.65
C LEU A 395 -4.73 15.45 7.82
N GLY A 396 -5.25 15.34 9.04
CA GLY A 396 -6.45 14.55 9.37
C GLY A 396 -7.75 15.04 8.73
N ASP A 397 -7.84 16.30 8.30
CA ASP A 397 -8.99 16.79 7.54
C ASP A 397 -9.01 16.22 6.11
N ALA A 398 -7.84 15.99 5.51
CA ALA A 398 -7.70 15.39 4.19
C ALA A 398 -7.66 13.86 4.24
N TYR A 399 -7.11 13.31 5.33
CA TYR A 399 -6.88 11.88 5.56
C TYR A 399 -7.42 11.48 6.95
N PRO A 400 -8.76 11.29 7.09
CA PRO A 400 -9.42 11.07 8.39
C PRO A 400 -8.89 9.86 9.17
N GLU A 401 -8.37 8.86 8.49
CA GLU A 401 -7.74 7.66 9.07
C GLU A 401 -6.60 7.99 10.04
N LEU A 402 -5.92 9.13 9.87
CA LEU A 402 -4.86 9.59 10.79
C LEU A 402 -5.42 9.94 12.17
N ASN A 403 -6.66 10.44 12.25
CA ASN A 403 -7.30 10.77 13.52
C ASN A 403 -7.74 9.50 14.25
N THR A 404 -8.23 8.50 13.52
CA THR A 404 -8.72 7.25 14.12
C THR A 404 -7.61 6.34 14.61
N GLU A 405 -6.46 6.32 13.92
CA GLU A 405 -5.34 5.43 14.25
C GLU A 405 -4.25 6.07 15.13
N SER A 406 -4.40 7.33 15.57
CA SER A 406 -3.37 8.11 16.28
C SER A 406 -2.73 7.36 17.46
N ASP A 407 -3.54 6.79 18.37
CA ASP A 407 -3.03 6.06 19.55
C ASP A 407 -2.17 4.86 19.13
N ARG A 408 -2.61 4.12 18.11
CA ARG A 408 -1.90 2.95 17.60
C ARG A 408 -0.61 3.34 16.91
N ILE A 409 -0.61 4.42 16.13
CA ILE A 409 0.59 4.97 15.48
C ILE A 409 1.62 5.33 16.57
N MET A 410 1.21 6.05 17.62
CA MET A 410 2.09 6.41 18.73
C MET A 410 2.69 5.18 19.42
N ASP A 411 1.86 4.19 19.71
CA ASP A 411 2.31 2.93 20.31
C ASP A 411 3.38 2.26 19.45
N LEU A 412 3.13 2.08 18.16
CA LEU A 412 4.04 1.42 17.22
C LEU A 412 5.37 2.16 17.09
N ILE A 413 5.34 3.49 17.05
CA ILE A 413 6.55 4.31 17.00
C ILE A 413 7.37 4.12 18.27
N ASN A 414 6.77 4.25 19.45
CA ASN A 414 7.46 4.10 20.75
C ASN A 414 8.16 2.74 20.87
N GLN A 415 7.54 1.67 20.40
CA GLN A 415 8.13 0.33 20.50
C GLN A 415 9.30 0.15 19.54
N ASN A 416 9.13 0.58 18.29
CA ASN A 416 10.19 0.49 17.30
C ASN A 416 11.36 1.40 17.68
N GLU A 417 11.09 2.55 18.28
CA GLU A 417 12.07 3.44 18.90
C GLU A 417 12.83 2.72 20.01
N ALA A 418 12.14 2.18 21.02
CA ALA A 418 12.78 1.48 22.14
C ALA A 418 13.64 0.29 21.68
N HIS A 419 13.13 -0.51 20.74
CA HIS A 419 13.87 -1.63 20.13
C HIS A 419 15.12 -1.12 19.41
N PHE A 420 14.97 -0.09 18.59
CA PHE A 420 16.09 0.48 17.84
C PHE A 420 17.13 1.10 18.76
N LEU A 421 16.76 1.86 19.79
CA LEU A 421 17.69 2.47 20.74
C LEU A 421 18.48 1.40 21.51
N SER A 422 17.85 0.28 21.84
CA SER A 422 18.55 -0.88 22.42
C SER A 422 19.58 -1.47 21.45
N SER A 423 19.17 -1.73 20.20
CA SER A 423 20.08 -2.21 19.14
C SER A 423 21.20 -1.20 18.85
N LEU A 424 20.91 0.10 18.84
CA LEU A 424 21.85 1.20 18.57
C LEU A 424 23.00 1.19 19.58
N LYS A 425 22.68 1.03 20.87
CA LYS A 425 23.69 0.88 21.94
C LYS A 425 24.58 -0.33 21.71
N GLN A 426 24.03 -1.46 21.26
CA GLN A 426 24.79 -2.67 20.99
C GLN A 426 25.69 -2.52 19.77
N GLY A 427 25.19 -2.02 18.64
CA GLY A 427 26.01 -1.85 17.44
C GLY A 427 27.05 -0.75 17.58
N ARG A 428 26.81 0.32 18.36
CA ARG A 428 27.87 1.28 18.75
C ARG A 428 29.05 0.57 19.41
N ARG A 429 28.79 -0.31 20.40
CA ARG A 429 29.86 -1.09 21.04
C ARG A 429 30.62 -1.97 20.05
N VAL A 430 29.94 -2.52 19.04
CA VAL A 430 30.58 -3.33 18.00
C VAL A 430 31.45 -2.45 17.10
N ILE A 431 30.93 -1.31 16.62
CA ILE A 431 31.70 -0.35 15.81
C ILE A 431 32.91 0.16 16.58
N ASP A 432 32.73 0.65 17.81
CA ASP A 432 33.82 1.20 18.63
C ASP A 432 34.90 0.15 18.95
N ARG A 433 34.49 -1.09 19.24
CA ARG A 433 35.42 -2.21 19.44
C ARG A 433 36.19 -2.54 18.17
N THR A 434 35.50 -2.60 17.02
CA THR A 434 36.16 -2.86 15.73
C THR A 434 37.13 -1.74 15.39
N LEU A 435 36.74 -0.47 15.57
CA LEU A 435 37.61 0.69 15.35
C LEU A 435 38.84 0.67 16.27
N SER A 436 38.68 0.28 17.54
CA SER A 436 39.79 0.18 18.50
C SER A 436 40.76 -0.96 18.17
N ASN A 437 40.33 -1.95 17.39
CA ASN A 437 41.15 -3.08 16.95
C ASN A 437 41.70 -2.90 15.53
N MET A 438 41.33 -1.81 14.85
CA MET A 438 41.85 -1.46 13.52
C MET A 438 43.12 -0.63 13.65
N ASP A 439 43.98 -0.73 12.64
CA ASP A 439 45.10 0.20 12.48
C ASP A 439 44.56 1.62 12.26
N GLU A 440 45.08 2.61 12.99
CA GLU A 440 44.64 4.01 12.92
C GLU A 440 44.73 4.57 11.49
N ASN A 441 45.70 4.09 10.70
CA ASN A 441 45.91 4.48 9.30
C ASN A 441 44.95 3.80 8.31
N SER A 442 44.21 2.76 8.71
CA SER A 442 43.25 2.09 7.83
C SER A 442 42.01 2.96 7.63
N SER A 443 41.73 3.37 6.40
CA SER A 443 40.53 4.15 6.07
C SER A 443 39.27 3.28 5.94
N PHE A 444 39.43 1.98 5.73
CA PHE A 444 38.34 1.06 5.41
C PHE A 444 37.87 0.25 6.62
N PHE A 445 36.61 0.45 7.01
CA PHE A 445 35.93 -0.38 7.99
C PHE A 445 35.54 -1.73 7.37
N PRO A 446 35.70 -2.87 8.08
CA PRO A 446 35.42 -4.20 7.53
C PRO A 446 33.97 -4.34 7.03
N ALA A 447 33.80 -4.63 5.73
CA ALA A 447 32.48 -4.76 5.12
C ALA A 447 31.67 -5.92 5.72
N SER A 448 32.31 -7.01 6.14
CA SER A 448 31.68 -8.14 6.82
C SER A 448 31.04 -7.77 8.17
N VAL A 449 31.66 -6.84 8.91
CA VAL A 449 31.13 -6.33 10.18
C VAL A 449 29.97 -5.37 9.92
N ALA A 450 30.11 -4.48 8.93
CA ALA A 450 29.02 -3.60 8.50
C ALA A 450 27.80 -4.40 8.00
N TRP A 451 28.03 -5.47 7.23
CA TRP A 451 26.98 -6.39 6.78
C TRP A 451 26.29 -7.10 7.94
N SER A 452 27.06 -7.58 8.92
CA SER A 452 26.50 -8.22 10.11
C SER A 452 25.67 -7.26 10.96
N LEU A 453 26.13 -6.01 11.12
CA LEU A 453 25.36 -4.95 11.78
C LEU A 453 24.06 -4.69 11.03
N TYR A 454 24.10 -4.62 9.70
CA TYR A 454 22.93 -4.43 8.85
C TYR A 454 21.93 -5.59 8.90
N ARG A 455 22.40 -6.83 8.75
CA ARG A 455 21.57 -8.04 8.67
C ARG A 455 21.08 -8.53 10.02
N ASN A 456 21.99 -8.66 11.00
CA ASN A 456 21.70 -9.33 12.27
C ASN A 456 21.18 -8.35 13.33
N LEU A 457 21.68 -7.12 13.33
CA LEU A 457 21.27 -6.07 14.27
C LEU A 457 20.35 -5.04 13.61
N GLY A 458 20.11 -5.14 12.31
CA GLY A 458 19.20 -4.28 11.56
C GLY A 458 19.75 -2.87 11.29
N PHE A 459 21.01 -2.58 11.53
CA PHE A 459 21.55 -1.23 11.37
C PHE A 459 21.46 -0.75 9.92
N PRO A 460 20.72 0.32 9.60
CA PRO A 460 20.69 0.85 8.24
C PRO A 460 22.13 1.13 7.73
N LEU A 461 22.46 0.73 6.50
CA LEU A 461 23.81 0.91 5.96
C LEU A 461 24.22 2.39 5.92
N ASP A 462 23.27 3.28 5.62
CA ASP A 462 23.45 4.74 5.69
C ASP A 462 23.78 5.23 7.10
N LEU A 463 23.23 4.59 8.13
CA LEU A 463 23.58 4.89 9.52
C LEU A 463 25.01 4.45 9.84
N ILE A 464 25.41 3.26 9.36
CA ILE A 464 26.77 2.75 9.53
C ILE A 464 27.75 3.69 8.84
N ASP A 465 27.49 4.05 7.58
CA ASP A 465 28.31 4.98 6.80
C ASP A 465 28.48 6.31 7.54
N LEU A 466 27.39 6.92 8.03
CA LEU A 466 27.47 8.22 8.70
C LEU A 466 28.22 8.14 10.04
N MET A 467 28.03 7.08 10.83
CA MET A 467 28.77 6.86 12.08
C MET A 467 30.27 6.66 11.84
N LEU A 468 30.64 6.08 10.69
CA LEU A 468 32.02 5.91 10.28
C LEU A 468 32.61 7.21 9.72
N GLU A 469 31.84 8.00 8.97
CA GLU A 469 32.24 9.32 8.46
C GLU A 469 32.60 10.28 9.60
N GLU A 470 31.81 10.31 10.69
CA GLU A 470 32.13 11.07 11.91
C GLU A 470 33.50 10.69 12.54
N LYS A 471 33.97 9.48 12.24
CA LYS A 471 35.26 8.92 12.70
C LYS A 471 36.33 8.90 11.61
N GLY A 472 36.05 9.49 10.43
CA GLY A 472 36.97 9.52 9.30
C GLY A 472 37.22 8.14 8.65
N LYS A 473 36.26 7.21 8.73
CA LYS A 473 36.32 5.87 8.14
C LYS A 473 35.20 5.68 7.12
N ILE A 474 35.36 4.73 6.20
CA ILE A 474 34.35 4.37 5.19
C ILE A 474 34.25 2.86 5.02
N VAL A 475 33.09 2.32 4.64
CA VAL A 475 32.96 0.91 4.25
C VAL A 475 33.42 0.73 2.81
N ASP A 476 34.14 -0.37 2.50
CA ASP A 476 34.44 -0.72 1.11
C ASP A 476 33.17 -1.17 0.39
N LYS A 477 32.63 -0.29 -0.46
CA LYS A 477 31.40 -0.54 -1.24
C LYS A 477 31.52 -1.73 -2.20
N LYS A 478 32.73 -2.08 -2.67
CA LYS A 478 32.91 -3.23 -3.57
C LYS A 478 32.81 -4.53 -2.80
N GLU A 479 33.49 -4.63 -1.65
CA GLU A 479 33.39 -5.80 -0.76
C GLU A 479 31.97 -5.95 -0.20
N MET A 480 31.32 -4.82 0.09
CA MET A 480 29.93 -4.77 0.55
C MET A 480 28.96 -5.34 -0.50
N LYS A 481 29.14 -4.98 -1.77
CA LYS A 481 28.35 -5.50 -2.89
C LYS A 481 28.56 -6.99 -3.12
N VAL A 482 29.78 -7.50 -2.94
CA VAL A 482 30.04 -8.95 -3.04
C VAL A 482 29.26 -9.73 -1.99
N LEU A 483 29.20 -9.25 -0.74
CA LEU A 483 28.42 -9.87 0.34
C LEU A 483 26.91 -9.80 0.09
N GLU A 484 26.44 -8.72 -0.55
CA GLU A 484 25.05 -8.56 -0.99
C GLU A 484 24.71 -9.56 -2.10
N ASP A 485 25.52 -9.62 -3.16
CA ASP A 485 25.36 -10.54 -4.30
C ASP A 485 25.45 -12.03 -3.86
N GLU A 486 26.37 -12.37 -2.96
CA GLU A 486 26.49 -13.72 -2.39
C GLU A 486 25.24 -14.12 -1.59
N TYR A 487 24.65 -13.17 -0.87
CA TYR A 487 23.45 -13.38 -0.10
C TYR A 487 22.20 -13.49 -1.00
N GLU A 488 22.08 -12.65 -2.03
CA GLU A 488 21.01 -12.75 -3.03
C GLU A 488 21.06 -14.11 -3.74
N LYS A 489 22.25 -14.60 -4.10
CA LYS A 489 22.42 -15.94 -4.67
C LYS A 489 21.99 -17.07 -3.74
N LEU A 490 22.13 -16.91 -2.42
CA LEU A 490 21.64 -17.86 -1.42
C LEU A 490 20.12 -17.78 -1.23
N GLY A 491 19.50 -16.63 -1.50
CA GLY A 491 18.04 -16.43 -1.50
C GLY A 491 17.34 -16.90 -2.78
N LEU A 492 18.07 -17.02 -3.89
CA LEU A 492 17.56 -17.40 -5.22
C LEU A 492 17.38 -18.93 -5.42
N GLN A 493 17.44 -19.74 -4.36
CA GLN A 493 17.00 -21.15 -4.41
C GLN A 493 15.48 -21.33 -4.17
N SER A 494 14.68 -20.35 -4.58
CA SER A 494 13.25 -20.51 -4.82
C SER A 494 13.02 -20.39 -6.34
N GLU A 495 13.26 -21.50 -7.04
CA GLU A 495 12.90 -21.66 -8.46
C GLU A 495 11.38 -21.61 -8.59
N GLU A 496 10.81 -20.47 -8.97
CA GLU A 496 9.42 -20.40 -9.45
C GLU A 496 9.08 -19.18 -10.32
N ASP A 497 9.93 -18.15 -10.37
CA ASP A 497 9.52 -16.84 -10.90
C ASP A 497 9.76 -16.61 -12.41
N GLU A 498 10.54 -17.45 -13.10
CA GLU A 498 10.80 -17.25 -14.54
C GLU A 498 9.67 -17.78 -15.45
N GLY A 499 8.85 -18.72 -14.98
CA GLY A 499 7.71 -19.26 -15.74
C GLY A 499 6.43 -18.42 -15.65
N GLU A 500 6.30 -17.51 -14.68
CA GLU A 500 5.05 -16.79 -14.43
C GLU A 500 4.80 -15.60 -15.39
N LYS A 501 5.85 -15.03 -15.99
CA LYS A 501 5.77 -13.78 -16.78
C LYS A 501 5.34 -13.96 -18.24
N LEU A 502 5.53 -15.14 -18.86
CA LEU A 502 5.24 -15.33 -20.29
C LEU A 502 3.75 -15.54 -20.62
N ASP A 503 2.92 -15.96 -19.65
CA ASP A 503 1.52 -16.37 -19.89
C ASP A 503 0.48 -15.42 -19.26
N GLN A 504 0.86 -14.20 -18.86
CA GLN A 504 -0.11 -13.16 -18.48
C GLN A 504 -0.53 -12.39 -19.72
N LEU A 505 -1.85 -12.17 -19.88
CA LEU A 505 -2.38 -11.33 -20.95
C LEU A 505 -1.76 -9.95 -20.84
N ASP A 506 -0.96 -9.59 -21.84
CA ASP A 506 -0.39 -8.26 -21.91
C ASP A 506 -1.48 -7.22 -22.21
N LEU A 507 -1.13 -5.96 -22.00
CA LEU A 507 -2.04 -4.84 -22.14
C LEU A 507 -2.58 -4.68 -23.56
N HIS A 508 -1.77 -5.06 -24.55
CA HIS A 508 -2.16 -5.01 -25.95
C HIS A 508 -3.18 -6.06 -26.28
N SER A 509 -3.06 -7.25 -25.71
CA SER A 509 -4.00 -8.33 -25.88
C SER A 509 -5.32 -8.00 -25.20
N LEU A 510 -5.31 -7.36 -24.02
CA LEU A 510 -6.54 -6.85 -23.39
C LEU A 510 -7.24 -5.79 -24.26
N ALA A 511 -6.48 -4.84 -24.80
CA ALA A 511 -7.01 -3.83 -25.72
C ALA A 511 -7.50 -4.44 -27.05
N GLU A 512 -6.81 -5.46 -27.56
CA GLU A 512 -7.18 -6.21 -28.75
C GLU A 512 -8.50 -6.94 -28.54
N LEU A 513 -8.68 -7.64 -27.43
CA LEU A 513 -9.93 -8.32 -27.06
C LEU A 513 -11.09 -7.33 -27.03
N GLN A 514 -10.90 -6.17 -26.41
CA GLN A 514 -11.90 -5.10 -26.39
C GLN A 514 -12.20 -4.55 -27.78
N ARG A 515 -11.17 -4.34 -28.62
CA ARG A 515 -11.34 -3.87 -30.00
C ARG A 515 -12.08 -4.88 -30.87
N GLN A 516 -11.80 -6.17 -30.68
CA GLN A 516 -12.51 -7.28 -31.30
C GLN A 516 -13.90 -7.50 -30.71
N ARG A 517 -14.27 -6.76 -29.65
CA ARG A 517 -15.54 -6.86 -28.93
C ARG A 517 -15.78 -8.26 -28.37
N VAL A 518 -14.71 -8.92 -27.93
CA VAL A 518 -14.82 -10.15 -27.16
C VAL A 518 -15.55 -9.82 -25.86
N PRO A 519 -16.67 -10.47 -25.53
CA PRO A 519 -17.37 -10.21 -24.28
C PRO A 519 -16.52 -10.67 -23.08
N HIS A 520 -16.66 -9.95 -21.96
CA HIS A 520 -16.07 -10.38 -20.69
C HIS A 520 -16.65 -11.73 -20.26
N THR A 521 -15.83 -12.56 -19.61
CA THR A 521 -16.25 -13.88 -19.14
C THR A 521 -17.32 -13.76 -18.06
N ASP A 522 -18.44 -14.46 -18.23
CA ASP A 522 -19.44 -14.65 -17.19
C ASP A 522 -18.96 -15.70 -16.19
N ASP A 523 -18.54 -15.25 -15.02
CA ASP A 523 -18.05 -16.11 -13.95
C ASP A 523 -19.12 -16.42 -12.89
N SER A 524 -20.38 -16.07 -13.12
CA SER A 524 -21.49 -16.42 -12.22
C SER A 524 -21.71 -17.93 -12.01
N PRO A 525 -21.42 -18.84 -12.97
CA PRO A 525 -21.59 -20.28 -12.78
C PRO A 525 -20.74 -20.88 -11.64
N LYS A 526 -19.67 -20.19 -11.19
CA LYS A 526 -18.88 -20.64 -10.03
C LYS A 526 -19.68 -20.67 -8.72
N TYR A 527 -20.81 -19.95 -8.66
CA TYR A 527 -21.74 -19.94 -7.53
C TYR A 527 -22.89 -20.94 -7.66
N CYS A 528 -22.99 -21.67 -8.77
CA CYS A 528 -24.03 -22.67 -9.00
C CYS A 528 -23.66 -24.01 -8.37
N TYR A 529 -23.99 -24.15 -7.08
CA TYR A 529 -23.84 -25.40 -6.36
C TYR A 529 -24.93 -25.56 -5.30
N SER A 530 -25.26 -26.81 -5.00
CA SER A 530 -26.29 -27.17 -4.02
C SER A 530 -25.81 -28.30 -3.12
N VAL A 531 -26.59 -28.63 -2.10
CA VAL A 531 -26.37 -29.82 -1.27
C VAL A 531 -27.40 -30.88 -1.68
N GLY A 532 -26.89 -32.03 -2.13
CA GLY A 532 -27.69 -33.19 -2.53
C GLY A 532 -28.42 -33.85 -1.36
N SER A 533 -29.32 -34.79 -1.65
CA SER A 533 -30.08 -35.52 -0.63
C SER A 533 -29.21 -36.37 0.30
N ASP A 534 -28.00 -36.71 -0.12
CA ASP A 534 -26.98 -37.43 0.64
C ASP A 534 -26.08 -36.49 1.47
N GLY A 535 -26.32 -35.18 1.43
CA GLY A 535 -25.56 -34.17 2.15
C GLY A 535 -24.25 -33.78 1.47
N GLN A 536 -23.97 -34.26 0.25
CA GLN A 536 -22.77 -33.88 -0.51
C GLN A 536 -23.01 -32.60 -1.32
N TYR A 537 -21.95 -31.81 -1.51
CA TYR A 537 -22.03 -30.67 -2.42
C TYR A 537 -22.03 -31.16 -3.86
N VAL A 538 -22.97 -30.64 -4.64
CA VAL A 538 -23.10 -30.92 -6.07
C VAL A 538 -22.84 -29.61 -6.80
N PHE A 539 -21.81 -29.61 -7.65
CA PHE A 539 -21.46 -28.48 -8.51
C PHE A 539 -22.12 -28.67 -9.87
N GLU A 540 -22.78 -27.63 -10.39
CA GLU A 540 -23.48 -27.76 -11.65
C GLU A 540 -22.47 -27.85 -12.82
N PRO A 541 -22.68 -28.77 -13.78
CA PRO A 541 -21.84 -28.86 -14.97
C PRO A 541 -21.87 -27.55 -15.76
N CYS A 542 -20.69 -27.06 -16.16
CA CYS A 542 -20.56 -25.86 -16.96
C CYS A 542 -20.01 -26.20 -18.35
N LYS A 543 -20.67 -25.68 -19.39
CA LYS A 543 -20.17 -25.71 -20.77
C LYS A 543 -19.88 -24.29 -21.22
N ALA A 544 -18.82 -24.12 -22.00
CA ALA A 544 -18.36 -22.82 -22.45
C ALA A 544 -17.78 -22.89 -23.86
N SER A 545 -17.78 -21.74 -24.54
CA SER A 545 -17.16 -21.52 -25.83
C SER A 545 -15.79 -20.87 -25.63
N VAL A 546 -14.77 -21.35 -26.33
CA VAL A 546 -13.45 -20.69 -26.37
C VAL A 546 -13.57 -19.40 -27.18
N LEU A 547 -13.45 -18.25 -26.52
CA LEU A 547 -13.55 -16.93 -27.15
C LEU A 547 -12.21 -16.44 -27.69
N ALA A 548 -11.13 -16.73 -26.99
CA ALA A 548 -9.79 -16.36 -27.42
C ALA A 548 -8.73 -17.27 -26.80
N LEU A 549 -7.61 -17.39 -27.50
CA LEU A 549 -6.43 -18.13 -27.07
C LEU A 549 -5.25 -17.17 -27.11
N TYR A 550 -4.40 -17.23 -26.08
CA TYR A 550 -3.18 -16.44 -25.96
C TYR A 550 -2.01 -17.37 -25.72
N CYS A 551 -0.98 -17.27 -26.57
CA CYS A 551 0.21 -18.11 -26.54
C CYS A 551 1.41 -17.28 -27.01
N ASP A 552 2.54 -17.39 -26.33
CA ASP A 552 3.81 -16.75 -26.74
C ASP A 552 3.69 -15.23 -26.99
N GLY A 553 2.92 -14.52 -26.17
CA GLY A 553 2.82 -13.05 -26.26
C GLY A 553 1.80 -12.51 -27.26
N ALA A 554 0.97 -13.37 -27.88
CA ALA A 554 -0.03 -12.93 -28.86
C ALA A 554 -1.34 -13.72 -28.79
N LEU A 555 -2.43 -13.08 -29.23
CA LEU A 555 -3.69 -13.78 -29.50
C LEU A 555 -3.56 -14.64 -30.75
N VAL A 556 -3.95 -15.90 -30.64
CA VAL A 556 -3.85 -16.92 -31.71
C VAL A 556 -5.20 -17.57 -31.97
N SER A 557 -5.41 -18.06 -33.19
CA SER A 557 -6.65 -18.78 -33.55
C SER A 557 -6.64 -20.25 -33.12
N GLU A 558 -5.45 -20.84 -32.98
CA GLU A 558 -5.25 -22.24 -32.58
C GLU A 558 -3.99 -22.39 -31.71
N VAL A 559 -4.00 -23.39 -30.82
CA VAL A 559 -2.82 -23.88 -30.08
C VAL A 559 -2.71 -25.38 -30.25
N ARG A 560 -1.50 -25.89 -30.44
CA ARG A 560 -1.21 -27.29 -30.72
C ARG A 560 -0.85 -28.06 -29.45
N GLN A 561 -0.89 -29.39 -29.56
CA GLN A 561 -0.48 -30.29 -28.50
C GLN A 561 0.89 -29.93 -27.91
N GLY A 562 0.97 -29.94 -26.59
CA GLY A 562 2.19 -29.67 -25.81
C GLY A 562 2.42 -28.19 -25.49
N GLN A 563 1.67 -27.26 -26.09
CA GLN A 563 1.82 -25.83 -25.81
C GLN A 563 1.10 -25.42 -24.53
N HIS A 564 1.67 -24.45 -23.82
CA HIS A 564 1.00 -23.73 -22.72
C HIS A 564 0.31 -22.50 -23.30
N CYS A 565 -0.93 -22.25 -22.87
CA CYS A 565 -1.70 -21.12 -23.36
C CYS A 565 -2.64 -20.59 -22.29
N ALA A 566 -3.04 -19.34 -22.44
CA ALA A 566 -4.17 -18.76 -21.74
C ALA A 566 -5.44 -18.89 -22.59
N VAL A 567 -6.51 -19.38 -21.98
CA VAL A 567 -7.82 -19.59 -22.62
C VAL A 567 -8.84 -18.65 -21.98
N ILE A 568 -9.52 -17.86 -22.82
CA ILE A 568 -10.65 -17.02 -22.43
C ILE A 568 -11.93 -17.69 -22.91
N LEU A 569 -12.90 -17.78 -22.01
CA LEU A 569 -14.19 -18.41 -22.23
C LEU A 569 -15.32 -17.38 -22.15
N ASP A 570 -16.47 -17.70 -22.74
CA ASP A 570 -17.71 -16.92 -22.61
C ASP A 570 -18.28 -16.97 -21.19
N GLN A 571 -18.20 -18.14 -20.55
CA GLN A 571 -18.56 -18.35 -19.16
C GLN A 571 -17.62 -19.36 -18.49
N THR A 572 -17.56 -19.36 -17.16
CA THR A 572 -16.75 -20.35 -16.42
C THR A 572 -17.28 -20.65 -15.03
N SER A 573 -17.18 -21.93 -14.63
CA SER A 573 -17.41 -22.36 -13.25
C SER A 573 -16.15 -22.27 -12.38
N PHE A 574 -14.98 -21.98 -12.95
CA PHE A 574 -13.72 -21.85 -12.20
C PHE A 574 -13.65 -20.49 -11.47
N TYR A 575 -13.23 -20.53 -10.21
CA TYR A 575 -12.92 -19.37 -9.40
C TYR A 575 -11.49 -18.88 -9.70
N ALA A 576 -11.38 -17.64 -10.15
CA ALA A 576 -10.10 -16.94 -10.26
C ALA A 576 -9.60 -16.51 -8.88
N GLU A 577 -8.29 -16.54 -8.65
CA GLU A 577 -7.71 -16.12 -7.37
C GLU A 577 -8.04 -14.64 -7.06
N GLN A 578 -8.81 -14.42 -5.99
CA GLN A 578 -9.26 -13.11 -5.53
C GLN A 578 -9.83 -13.19 -4.10
N GLY A 579 -9.90 -12.06 -3.40
CA GLY A 579 -10.53 -11.97 -2.07
C GLY A 579 -9.89 -12.86 -0.99
N GLY A 580 -8.61 -13.22 -1.15
CA GLY A 580 -7.90 -14.14 -0.26
C GLY A 580 -8.13 -15.63 -0.54
N GLN A 581 -9.03 -16.01 -1.44
CA GLN A 581 -9.24 -17.40 -1.82
C GLN A 581 -8.34 -17.79 -3.00
N ALA A 582 -7.69 -18.94 -2.89
CA ALA A 582 -6.90 -19.54 -3.97
C ALA A 582 -7.76 -19.89 -5.20
N ASN A 583 -7.16 -19.83 -6.39
CA ASN A 583 -7.83 -20.23 -7.62
C ASN A 583 -8.19 -21.72 -7.62
N ASP A 584 -9.17 -22.08 -8.46
CA ASP A 584 -9.50 -23.49 -8.67
C ASP A 584 -8.53 -24.20 -9.59
N GLN A 585 -8.47 -25.51 -9.37
CA GLN A 585 -7.80 -26.48 -10.20
C GLN A 585 -8.83 -27.35 -10.91
N GLY A 586 -8.42 -28.02 -11.98
CA GLY A 586 -9.31 -28.88 -12.73
C GLY A 586 -8.84 -29.08 -14.16
N TYR A 587 -9.77 -29.37 -15.04
CA TYR A 587 -9.49 -29.60 -16.45
C TYR A 587 -10.69 -29.27 -17.33
N PHE A 588 -10.42 -29.07 -18.62
CA PHE A 588 -11.45 -29.04 -19.65
C PHE A 588 -11.51 -30.36 -20.40
N THR A 589 -12.68 -30.66 -20.96
CA THR A 589 -12.86 -31.67 -22.00
C THR A 589 -13.51 -30.99 -23.20
N LYS A 590 -13.11 -31.36 -24.41
CA LYS A 590 -13.62 -30.73 -25.64
C LYS A 590 -14.71 -31.59 -26.27
N ASP A 591 -15.74 -30.97 -26.83
CA ASP A 591 -16.77 -31.69 -27.58
C ASP A 591 -16.14 -32.49 -28.74
N GLY A 592 -16.49 -33.77 -28.82
CA GLY A 592 -15.89 -34.73 -29.77
C GLY A 592 -14.55 -35.32 -29.33
N LEU A 593 -13.96 -34.87 -28.22
CA LEU A 593 -12.71 -35.40 -27.63
C LEU A 593 -12.87 -35.55 -26.10
N GLN A 594 -13.87 -36.31 -25.66
CA GLN A 594 -14.22 -36.45 -24.24
C GLN A 594 -13.16 -37.20 -23.42
N ASP A 595 -12.37 -38.06 -24.06
CA ASP A 595 -11.29 -38.82 -23.41
C ASP A 595 -9.98 -38.01 -23.28
N VAL A 596 -9.95 -36.75 -23.75
CA VAL A 596 -8.77 -35.88 -23.71
C VAL A 596 -8.98 -34.79 -22.67
N LEU A 597 -8.13 -34.79 -21.64
CA LEU A 597 -8.16 -33.80 -20.57
C LEU A 597 -7.19 -32.66 -20.89
N PHE A 598 -7.67 -31.43 -20.79
CA PHE A 598 -6.87 -30.21 -20.90
C PHE A 598 -6.67 -29.63 -19.51
N PRO A 599 -5.53 -29.90 -18.83
CA PRO A 599 -5.36 -29.51 -17.43
C PRO A 599 -5.29 -28.00 -17.28
N VAL A 600 -6.02 -27.46 -16.31
CA VAL A 600 -5.99 -26.05 -15.90
C VAL A 600 -5.03 -25.92 -14.73
N LYS A 601 -3.91 -25.24 -14.94
CA LYS A 601 -2.88 -25.04 -13.92
C LYS A 601 -3.20 -23.90 -12.95
N CYS A 602 -3.83 -22.84 -13.46
CA CYS A 602 -4.10 -21.62 -12.70
C CYS A 602 -5.22 -20.83 -13.37
N VAL A 603 -6.04 -20.14 -12.57
CA VAL A 603 -7.10 -19.24 -13.04
C VAL A 603 -6.92 -17.86 -12.40
N ARG A 604 -6.84 -16.80 -13.21
CA ARG A 604 -6.64 -15.42 -12.74
C ARG A 604 -7.62 -14.46 -13.43
N LEU A 605 -7.90 -13.34 -12.79
CA LEU A 605 -8.70 -12.26 -13.37
C LEU A 605 -7.76 -11.21 -13.98
N ALA A 606 -7.98 -10.85 -15.25
CA ALA A 606 -7.22 -9.79 -15.93
C ALA A 606 -8.14 -8.96 -16.83
N GLY A 607 -8.24 -7.65 -16.57
CA GLY A 607 -9.06 -6.76 -17.40
C GLY A 607 -10.54 -7.14 -17.49
N GLY A 608 -11.10 -7.74 -16.44
CA GLY A 608 -12.47 -8.28 -16.42
C GLY A 608 -12.65 -9.62 -17.15
N TYR A 609 -11.59 -10.22 -17.70
CA TYR A 609 -11.63 -11.58 -18.26
C TYR A 609 -11.12 -12.60 -17.26
N VAL A 610 -11.70 -13.80 -17.26
CA VAL A 610 -11.16 -14.95 -16.51
C VAL A 610 -10.22 -15.73 -17.40
N VAL A 611 -8.96 -15.78 -16.99
CA VAL A 611 -7.84 -16.31 -17.76
C VAL A 611 -7.48 -17.68 -17.21
N HIS A 612 -7.66 -18.71 -18.03
CA HIS A 612 -7.36 -20.09 -17.66
C HIS A 612 -6.03 -20.49 -18.27
N LYS A 613 -5.01 -20.76 -17.44
CA LYS A 613 -3.73 -21.29 -17.94
C LYS A 613 -3.87 -22.78 -18.18
N VAL A 614 -3.84 -23.18 -19.44
CA VAL A 614 -4.11 -24.54 -19.90
C VAL A 614 -2.87 -25.12 -20.59
N THR A 615 -2.64 -26.40 -20.37
CA THR A 615 -1.71 -27.18 -21.21
C THR A 615 -2.51 -27.91 -22.27
N ALA A 616 -2.28 -27.56 -23.54
CA ALA A 616 -3.00 -28.13 -24.66
C ALA A 616 -2.60 -29.60 -24.84
N ALA A 617 -3.47 -30.53 -24.43
CA ALA A 617 -3.25 -31.97 -24.63
C ALA A 617 -3.49 -32.39 -26.10
N GLU A 618 -4.33 -31.64 -26.80
CA GLU A 618 -4.62 -31.74 -28.23
C GLU A 618 -4.81 -30.33 -28.81
N THR A 619 -5.10 -30.23 -30.11
CA THR A 619 -5.35 -28.93 -30.74
C THR A 619 -6.63 -28.25 -30.20
N LEU A 620 -6.48 -27.05 -29.66
CA LEU A 620 -7.56 -26.18 -29.20
C LEU A 620 -7.68 -24.96 -30.13
N ARG A 621 -8.90 -24.58 -30.52
CA ARG A 621 -9.21 -23.50 -31.46
C ARG A 621 -10.22 -22.54 -30.85
N THR A 622 -10.15 -21.29 -31.28
CA THR A 622 -11.23 -20.32 -31.01
C THR A 622 -12.54 -20.83 -31.61
N GLY A 623 -13.62 -20.77 -30.85
CA GLY A 623 -14.95 -21.29 -31.19
C GLY A 623 -15.21 -22.74 -30.74
N ASP A 624 -14.20 -23.46 -30.23
CA ASP A 624 -14.40 -24.80 -29.69
C ASP A 624 -15.34 -24.78 -28.47
N GLN A 625 -16.16 -25.82 -28.35
CA GLN A 625 -17.00 -26.07 -27.18
C GLN A 625 -16.25 -26.94 -26.17
N VAL A 626 -16.21 -26.48 -24.92
CA VAL A 626 -15.54 -27.16 -23.82
C VAL A 626 -16.47 -27.36 -22.64
N HIS A 627 -16.31 -28.49 -21.97
CA HIS A 627 -16.92 -28.82 -20.70
C HIS A 627 -15.89 -28.60 -19.60
N LEU A 628 -16.30 -27.89 -18.55
CA LEU A 628 -15.44 -27.43 -17.46
C LEU A 628 -15.62 -28.34 -16.25
N HIS A 629 -14.53 -28.93 -15.77
CA HIS A 629 -14.51 -29.83 -14.62
C HIS A 629 -13.58 -29.27 -13.55
N VAL A 630 -14.16 -28.71 -12.50
CA VAL A 630 -13.41 -28.25 -11.33
C VAL A 630 -13.04 -29.44 -10.46
N ASP A 631 -11.88 -29.38 -9.80
CA ASP A 631 -11.57 -30.31 -8.71
C ASP A 631 -12.50 -29.98 -7.53
N GLU A 632 -13.58 -30.75 -7.41
CA GLU A 632 -14.62 -30.55 -6.41
C GLU A 632 -14.08 -30.67 -4.98
N ALA A 633 -13.09 -31.53 -4.74
CA ALA A 633 -12.48 -31.70 -3.43
C ALA A 633 -11.64 -30.48 -3.06
N TRP A 634 -10.84 -29.97 -4.01
CA TRP A 634 -10.11 -28.71 -3.85
C TRP A 634 -11.06 -27.53 -3.61
N ARG A 635 -12.07 -27.37 -4.46
CA ARG A 635 -13.09 -26.32 -4.35
C ARG A 635 -13.78 -26.34 -2.99
N LEU A 636 -14.26 -27.52 -2.56
CA LEU A 636 -14.93 -27.67 -1.29
C LEU A 636 -14.00 -27.34 -0.12
N GLY A 637 -12.73 -27.76 -0.18
CA GLY A 637 -11.72 -27.38 0.80
C GLY A 637 -11.52 -25.87 0.90
N CYS A 638 -11.45 -25.17 -0.24
CA CYS A 638 -11.39 -23.72 -0.30
C CYS A 638 -12.65 -23.09 0.33
N MET A 639 -13.85 -23.56 -0.02
CA MET A 639 -15.13 -23.09 0.54
C MET A 639 -15.22 -23.27 2.06
N ILE A 640 -14.75 -24.42 2.57
CA ILE A 640 -14.67 -24.70 4.02
C ILE A 640 -13.82 -23.65 4.71
N ASN A 641 -12.58 -23.48 4.25
CA ASN A 641 -11.64 -22.56 4.88
C ASN A 641 -12.04 -21.09 4.70
N HIS A 642 -12.68 -20.74 3.59
CA HIS A 642 -13.19 -19.39 3.38
C HIS A 642 -14.35 -19.09 4.35
N THR A 643 -15.33 -19.98 4.45
CA THR A 643 -16.45 -19.81 5.39
C THR A 643 -15.94 -19.78 6.84
N ALA A 644 -15.00 -20.64 7.19
CA ALA A 644 -14.35 -20.64 8.51
C ALA A 644 -13.59 -19.33 8.79
N THR A 645 -13.02 -18.69 7.77
CA THR A 645 -12.36 -17.38 7.91
C THR A 645 -13.35 -16.30 8.33
N HIS A 646 -14.56 -16.25 7.74
CA HIS A 646 -15.59 -15.30 8.15
C HIS A 646 -16.08 -15.55 9.58
N VAL A 647 -16.26 -16.83 9.96
CA VAL A 647 -16.65 -17.21 11.33
C VAL A 647 -15.55 -16.84 12.33
N LEU A 648 -14.27 -17.07 11.99
CA LEU A 648 -13.12 -16.67 12.79
C LEU A 648 -13.04 -15.15 12.97
N ASN A 649 -13.22 -14.39 11.89
CA ASN A 649 -13.22 -12.92 11.93
C ASN A 649 -14.31 -12.39 12.88
N PHE A 650 -15.51 -12.99 12.82
CA PHE A 650 -16.58 -12.66 13.75
C PHE A 650 -16.21 -12.99 15.20
N ALA A 651 -15.72 -14.20 15.45
CA ALA A 651 -15.38 -14.66 16.80
C ALA A 651 -14.28 -13.78 17.44
N LEU A 652 -13.26 -13.40 16.68
CA LEU A 652 -12.21 -12.48 17.13
C LEU A 652 -12.77 -11.12 17.50
N ARG A 653 -13.68 -10.58 16.67
CA ARG A 653 -14.31 -9.28 16.93
C ARG A 653 -15.26 -9.29 18.11
N GLU A 654 -15.99 -10.39 18.30
CA GLU A 654 -16.87 -10.50 19.46
C GLU A 654 -16.05 -10.57 20.75
N LEU A 655 -14.97 -11.33 20.76
CA LEU A 655 -14.13 -11.44 21.95
C LEU A 655 -13.34 -10.16 22.25
N LEU A 656 -12.74 -9.55 21.22
CA LEU A 656 -11.75 -8.47 21.37
C LEU A 656 -12.31 -7.06 21.08
N GLY A 657 -13.54 -6.98 20.57
CA GLY A 657 -14.22 -5.75 20.22
C GLY A 657 -13.99 -5.27 18.78
N PRO A 658 -14.60 -4.12 18.41
CA PRO A 658 -14.67 -3.64 17.02
C PRO A 658 -13.34 -3.10 16.48
N ILE A 659 -12.31 -2.97 17.30
CA ILE A 659 -10.98 -2.49 16.88
C ILE A 659 -10.19 -3.55 16.08
N VAL A 660 -10.66 -4.79 16.08
CA VAL A 660 -10.12 -5.85 15.24
C VAL A 660 -10.56 -5.64 13.81
N SER A 661 -9.56 -5.49 12.93
CA SER A 661 -9.75 -5.32 11.49
C SER A 661 -8.89 -6.35 10.75
N GLN A 662 -9.46 -6.97 9.72
CA GLN A 662 -8.72 -7.85 8.82
C GLN A 662 -7.62 -7.05 8.11
N ARG A 663 -6.42 -7.63 8.04
CA ARG A 663 -5.25 -7.07 7.32
C ARG A 663 -4.78 -7.96 6.18
N GLY A 664 -5.16 -9.23 6.21
CA GLY A 664 -4.90 -10.17 5.14
C GLY A 664 -5.58 -11.50 5.43
N SER A 665 -5.90 -12.23 4.37
CA SER A 665 -6.37 -13.61 4.48
C SER A 665 -5.78 -14.42 3.33
N HIS A 666 -5.56 -15.70 3.57
CA HIS A 666 -5.28 -16.67 2.50
C HIS A 666 -5.96 -17.99 2.86
N CYS A 667 -6.91 -18.40 2.03
CA CYS A 667 -7.63 -19.65 2.16
C CYS A 667 -7.46 -20.50 0.89
N SER A 668 -6.98 -21.72 1.08
CA SER A 668 -6.91 -22.77 0.07
C SER A 668 -7.45 -24.07 0.67
N ALA A 669 -7.57 -25.15 -0.10
CA ALA A 669 -8.02 -26.44 0.43
C ALA A 669 -7.18 -26.94 1.61
N ASN A 670 -5.90 -26.57 1.65
CA ASN A 670 -4.93 -27.07 2.61
C ASN A 670 -4.57 -26.06 3.71
N ARG A 671 -5.04 -24.81 3.62
CA ARG A 671 -4.54 -23.71 4.47
C ARG A 671 -5.61 -22.67 4.77
N LEU A 672 -5.69 -22.27 6.03
CA LEU A 672 -6.37 -21.06 6.49
C LEU A 672 -5.37 -20.18 7.24
N ARG A 673 -5.06 -19.01 6.67
CA ARG A 673 -4.23 -17.96 7.29
C ARG A 673 -5.07 -16.70 7.43
N PHE A 674 -5.10 -16.14 8.63
CA PHE A 674 -5.84 -14.91 8.91
C PHE A 674 -4.97 -13.91 9.67
N ASP A 675 -4.82 -12.71 9.10
CA ASP A 675 -4.03 -11.62 9.67
C ASP A 675 -4.96 -10.49 10.09
N PHE A 676 -4.84 -10.02 11.34
CA PHE A 676 -5.75 -9.01 11.90
C PHE A 676 -5.06 -8.08 12.89
N SER A 677 -5.64 -6.89 13.07
CA SER A 677 -5.16 -5.92 14.05
C SER A 677 -5.59 -6.25 15.47
N VAL A 678 -4.67 -6.19 16.42
CA VAL A 678 -4.95 -6.43 17.85
C VAL A 678 -3.98 -5.64 18.74
N LYS A 679 -4.44 -5.09 19.87
CA LYS A 679 -3.62 -4.23 20.76
C LYS A 679 -2.45 -4.98 21.44
N GLY A 680 -2.54 -6.29 21.60
CA GLY A 680 -1.54 -7.13 22.26
C GLY A 680 -1.49 -8.54 21.71
N THR A 681 -0.71 -9.42 22.33
CA THR A 681 -0.72 -10.86 22.03
C THR A 681 -1.95 -11.50 22.65
N LEU A 682 -2.55 -12.44 21.95
CA LEU A 682 -3.63 -13.25 22.50
C LEU A 682 -3.09 -14.21 23.55
N THR A 683 -3.74 -14.25 24.70
CA THR A 683 -3.50 -15.29 25.70
C THR A 683 -4.06 -16.62 25.20
N VAL A 684 -3.51 -17.73 25.72
CA VAL A 684 -4.00 -19.07 25.40
C VAL A 684 -5.49 -19.21 25.73
N SER A 685 -5.95 -18.60 26.84
CA SER A 685 -7.37 -18.61 27.21
C SER A 685 -8.24 -17.82 26.23
N GLU A 686 -7.76 -16.71 25.66
CA GLU A 686 -8.50 -15.99 24.62
C GLU A 686 -8.56 -16.80 23.33
N LEU A 687 -7.47 -17.45 22.91
CA LEU A 687 -7.47 -18.34 21.75
C LEU A 687 -8.48 -19.49 21.91
N GLN A 688 -8.53 -20.11 23.10
CA GLN A 688 -9.52 -21.13 23.42
C GLN A 688 -10.96 -20.60 23.32
N LYS A 689 -11.23 -19.39 23.82
CA LYS A 689 -12.55 -18.75 23.67
C LYS A 689 -12.90 -18.46 22.21
N VAL A 690 -11.95 -18.02 21.39
CA VAL A 690 -12.15 -17.84 19.95
C VAL A 690 -12.53 -19.17 19.31
N GLU A 691 -11.78 -20.25 19.58
CA GLU A 691 -12.12 -21.59 19.10
C GLU A 691 -13.51 -22.03 19.54
N GLU A 692 -13.86 -21.85 20.82
CA GLU A 692 -15.18 -22.19 21.35
C GLU A 692 -16.31 -21.44 20.63
N LEU A 693 -16.15 -20.14 20.38
CA LEU A 693 -17.11 -19.34 19.64
C LEU A 693 -17.29 -19.85 18.20
N VAL A 694 -16.18 -20.15 17.50
CA VAL A 694 -16.22 -20.72 16.15
C VAL A 694 -16.92 -22.07 16.17
N LEU A 695 -16.56 -22.96 17.09
CA LEU A 695 -17.17 -24.29 17.23
C LEU A 695 -18.65 -24.22 17.58
N ASN A 696 -19.08 -23.24 18.38
CA ASN A 696 -20.49 -23.05 18.69
C ASN A 696 -21.30 -22.68 17.45
N ILE A 697 -20.76 -21.81 16.58
CA ILE A 697 -21.40 -21.46 15.30
C ILE A 697 -21.43 -22.65 14.35
N ILE A 698 -20.37 -23.47 14.32
CA ILE A 698 -20.33 -24.72 13.54
C ILE A 698 -21.40 -25.69 14.04
N ARG A 699 -21.54 -25.89 15.36
CA ARG A 699 -22.54 -26.78 15.98
C ARG A 699 -23.98 -26.33 15.74
N GLN A 700 -24.22 -25.03 15.70
CA GLN A 700 -25.53 -24.47 15.35
C GLN A 700 -25.93 -24.81 13.91
N ASN A 701 -24.97 -25.15 13.05
CA ASN A 701 -25.17 -25.47 11.64
C ASN A 701 -26.01 -24.40 10.92
N ALA A 702 -25.68 -23.13 11.20
CA ALA A 702 -26.38 -21.98 10.68
C ALA A 702 -26.31 -21.92 9.15
N ASP A 703 -27.39 -21.43 8.54
CA ASP A 703 -27.43 -21.16 7.10
C ASP A 703 -26.46 -20.01 6.73
N VAL A 704 -25.89 -20.07 5.54
CA VAL A 704 -25.04 -19.01 4.98
C VAL A 704 -25.80 -18.37 3.82
N HIS A 705 -26.15 -17.11 3.99
CA HIS A 705 -26.91 -16.32 3.04
C HIS A 705 -25.98 -15.48 2.17
N VAL A 706 -26.32 -15.38 0.90
CA VAL A 706 -25.57 -14.60 -0.08
C VAL A 706 -26.56 -13.87 -0.96
N GLU A 707 -26.42 -12.55 -1.07
CA GLU A 707 -27.24 -11.73 -1.94
C GLU A 707 -26.37 -10.68 -2.66
N GLU A 708 -26.69 -10.38 -3.92
CA GLU A 708 -26.15 -9.21 -4.61
C GLU A 708 -27.03 -7.99 -4.34
N VAL A 709 -26.41 -6.92 -3.85
CA VAL A 709 -27.11 -5.71 -3.43
C VAL A 709 -26.37 -4.47 -3.94
N PRO A 710 -27.07 -3.35 -4.17
CA PRO A 710 -26.39 -2.10 -4.52
C PRO A 710 -25.36 -1.71 -3.46
N LEU A 711 -24.16 -1.31 -3.86
CA LEU A 711 -23.06 -0.98 -2.94
C LEU A 711 -23.46 0.13 -1.95
N SER A 712 -24.28 1.08 -2.40
CA SER A 712 -24.84 2.14 -1.56
C SER A 712 -25.76 1.64 -0.45
N SER A 713 -26.50 0.57 -0.70
CA SER A 713 -27.40 -0.08 0.26
C SER A 713 -26.61 -0.98 1.21
N ALA A 714 -25.65 -1.75 0.69
CA ALA A 714 -24.77 -2.60 1.50
C ALA A 714 -24.07 -1.79 2.60
N LYS A 715 -23.54 -0.61 2.27
CA LYS A 715 -22.87 0.29 3.23
C LYS A 715 -23.74 0.72 4.42
N GLN A 716 -25.06 0.54 4.35
CA GLN A 716 -25.98 0.86 5.43
C GLN A 716 -26.16 -0.31 6.42
N ILE A 717 -25.74 -1.52 6.05
CA ILE A 717 -25.84 -2.71 6.91
C ILE A 717 -24.96 -2.52 8.15
N ALA A 718 -25.59 -2.56 9.32
CA ALA A 718 -24.88 -2.46 10.59
C ALA A 718 -23.96 -3.67 10.82
N GLY A 719 -22.70 -3.40 11.18
CA GLY A 719 -21.71 -4.46 11.41
C GLY A 719 -21.09 -5.05 10.14
N LEU A 720 -21.49 -4.57 8.94
CA LEU A 720 -20.88 -4.96 7.67
C LEU A 720 -19.36 -4.77 7.72
N ARG A 721 -18.65 -5.82 7.29
CA ARG A 721 -17.19 -5.80 7.24
C ARG A 721 -16.74 -5.64 5.80
N THR A 722 -15.80 -4.73 5.64
CA THR A 722 -15.14 -4.46 4.38
C THR A 722 -13.65 -4.56 4.60
N VAL A 723 -12.95 -5.09 3.60
CA VAL A 723 -11.50 -4.95 3.47
C VAL A 723 -11.24 -3.65 2.70
N ASP A 724 -10.03 -3.11 2.76
CA ASP A 724 -9.63 -1.92 2.01
C ASP A 724 -9.43 -2.22 0.50
N GLU A 725 -10.51 -2.68 -0.16
CA GLU A 725 -10.56 -3.08 -1.56
C GLU A 725 -11.61 -2.26 -2.34
N LEU A 726 -11.47 -2.21 -3.66
CA LEU A 726 -12.50 -1.65 -4.54
C LEU A 726 -13.57 -2.71 -4.79
N TYR A 727 -14.79 -2.44 -4.35
CA TYR A 727 -15.92 -3.34 -4.57
C TYR A 727 -16.69 -2.95 -5.84
N PRO A 728 -17.15 -3.94 -6.64
CA PRO A 728 -18.06 -3.69 -7.75
C PRO A 728 -19.45 -3.24 -7.27
N ASP A 729 -20.26 -2.69 -8.17
CA ASP A 729 -21.68 -2.40 -7.94
C ASP A 729 -22.54 -3.06 -9.04
N PRO A 730 -23.45 -4.00 -8.70
CA PRO A 730 -23.81 -4.47 -7.36
C PRO A 730 -22.67 -5.24 -6.67
N VAL A 731 -22.72 -5.28 -5.34
CA VAL A 731 -21.76 -5.99 -4.49
C VAL A 731 -22.40 -7.23 -3.87
N ARG A 732 -21.61 -8.28 -3.71
CA ARG A 732 -22.02 -9.52 -3.05
C ARG A 732 -21.81 -9.43 -1.54
N VAL A 733 -22.90 -9.54 -0.78
CA VAL A 733 -22.89 -9.60 0.69
C VAL A 733 -23.06 -11.05 1.11
N VAL A 734 -22.20 -11.50 2.03
CA VAL A 734 -22.27 -12.83 2.64
C VAL A 734 -22.60 -12.67 4.11
N SER A 735 -23.64 -13.36 4.58
CA SER A 735 -24.03 -13.38 5.98
C SER A 735 -24.22 -14.79 6.52
N VAL A 736 -23.87 -15.01 7.78
CA VAL A 736 -24.12 -16.27 8.50
C VAL A 736 -25.38 -16.09 9.35
N ALA A 737 -26.25 -17.09 9.40
CA ALA A 737 -27.49 -17.17 10.19
C ALA A 737 -28.62 -16.16 9.85
N VAL A 738 -28.29 -14.96 9.37
CA VAL A 738 -29.27 -13.89 9.11
C VAL A 738 -29.35 -13.63 7.60
N PRO A 739 -30.55 -13.60 7.00
CA PRO A 739 -30.72 -13.19 5.60
C PRO A 739 -30.25 -11.75 5.35
N VAL A 740 -29.68 -11.48 4.17
CA VAL A 740 -29.18 -10.13 3.84
C VAL A 740 -30.34 -9.15 3.71
N SER A 741 -31.47 -9.59 3.19
CA SER A 741 -32.74 -8.84 3.17
C SER A 741 -33.19 -8.35 4.55
N ASP A 742 -33.08 -9.17 5.59
CA ASP A 742 -33.41 -8.78 6.96
C ASP A 742 -32.42 -7.75 7.52
N LEU A 743 -31.12 -7.94 7.24
CA LEU A 743 -30.07 -6.99 7.62
C LEU A 743 -30.22 -5.61 6.97
N LEU A 744 -30.78 -5.55 5.77
CA LEU A 744 -31.09 -4.29 5.08
C LEU A 744 -32.34 -3.60 5.65
N ALA A 745 -33.30 -4.38 6.16
CA ALA A 745 -34.55 -3.86 6.74
C ALA A 745 -34.42 -3.45 8.21
N SER A 746 -33.43 -4.00 8.93
CA SER A 746 -33.24 -3.79 10.35
C SER A 746 -32.41 -2.53 10.66
N GLU A 747 -32.93 -1.65 11.52
CA GLU A 747 -32.15 -0.56 12.12
C GLU A 747 -31.26 -1.05 13.28
N ARG A 748 -31.38 -2.32 13.68
CA ARG A 748 -30.64 -2.89 14.81
C ARG A 748 -29.38 -3.59 14.33
N ALA A 749 -28.29 -3.43 15.08
CA ALA A 749 -27.07 -4.20 14.88
C ALA A 749 -27.30 -5.66 15.27
N GLU A 750 -27.73 -6.49 14.33
CA GLU A 750 -27.73 -7.93 14.52
C GLU A 750 -26.29 -8.41 14.62
N GLN A 751 -25.94 -9.06 15.73
CA GLN A 751 -24.60 -9.60 15.95
C GLN A 751 -24.42 -10.85 15.11
N THR A 752 -24.03 -10.67 13.86
CA THR A 752 -23.68 -11.76 12.97
C THR A 752 -22.40 -11.54 12.17
N SER A 753 -21.91 -12.60 11.55
CA SER A 753 -20.93 -12.50 10.47
C SER A 753 -21.60 -11.96 9.21
N VAL A 754 -21.20 -10.77 8.77
CA VAL A 754 -21.67 -10.14 7.54
C VAL A 754 -20.57 -9.36 6.85
N GLU A 755 -20.18 -9.76 5.63
CA GLU A 755 -19.01 -9.21 4.94
C GLU A 755 -19.27 -9.03 3.44
N LEU A 756 -18.60 -8.05 2.82
CA LEU A 756 -18.52 -7.97 1.36
C LEU A 756 -17.50 -8.99 0.86
N CYS A 757 -17.96 -10.02 0.16
CA CYS A 757 -17.09 -11.11 -0.29
C CYS A 757 -17.54 -11.74 -1.61
N CYS A 758 -16.59 -11.83 -2.55
CA CYS A 758 -16.78 -12.47 -3.85
C CYS A 758 -16.41 -13.97 -3.82
N GLY A 759 -16.01 -14.53 -2.68
CA GLY A 759 -15.62 -15.93 -2.54
C GLY A 759 -16.74 -16.94 -2.71
N THR A 760 -16.36 -18.21 -2.89
CA THR A 760 -17.29 -19.34 -2.79
C THR A 760 -17.42 -19.77 -1.33
N HIS A 761 -18.65 -19.99 -0.85
CA HIS A 761 -18.94 -20.32 0.54
C HIS A 761 -19.78 -21.58 0.69
N LEU A 762 -19.63 -22.24 1.82
CA LEU A 762 -20.56 -23.28 2.25
C LEU A 762 -21.96 -22.69 2.39
N LEU A 763 -22.99 -23.49 2.14
CA LEU A 763 -24.39 -23.16 2.41
C LEU A 763 -24.75 -23.25 3.90
N ARG A 764 -23.97 -24.01 4.68
CA ARG A 764 -24.16 -24.19 6.12
C ARG A 764 -22.85 -24.31 6.87
N THR A 765 -22.78 -23.75 8.07
CA THR A 765 -21.55 -23.73 8.88
C THR A 765 -21.15 -25.12 9.39
N GLY A 766 -22.09 -26.06 9.55
CA GLY A 766 -21.78 -27.41 10.05
C GLY A 766 -20.91 -28.24 9.10
N ALA A 767 -20.87 -27.88 7.81
CA ALA A 767 -19.97 -28.53 6.85
C ALA A 767 -18.48 -28.24 7.10
N ILE A 768 -18.14 -27.25 7.96
CA ILE A 768 -16.77 -27.04 8.45
C ILE A 768 -16.31 -28.20 9.35
N ARG A 769 -17.25 -28.87 10.03
CA ARG A 769 -17.08 -29.98 10.98
C ARG A 769 -16.31 -29.63 12.27
N ASP A 770 -15.04 -29.25 12.16
CA ASP A 770 -14.18 -28.91 13.30
C ASP A 770 -13.25 -27.75 12.94
N PHE A 771 -12.71 -27.07 13.95
CA PHE A 771 -11.80 -25.94 13.82
C PHE A 771 -10.80 -25.92 14.97
N VAL A 772 -9.53 -25.69 14.67
CA VAL A 772 -8.47 -25.54 15.68
C VAL A 772 -7.40 -24.55 15.21
N VAL A 773 -6.97 -23.67 16.12
CA VAL A 773 -5.84 -22.78 15.91
C VAL A 773 -4.55 -23.56 16.16
N VAL A 774 -3.70 -23.66 15.13
CA VAL A 774 -2.43 -24.39 15.22
C VAL A 774 -1.23 -23.49 15.47
N SER A 775 -1.35 -22.20 15.13
CA SER A 775 -0.32 -21.21 15.41
C SER A 775 -0.94 -19.83 15.57
N GLU A 776 -0.47 -19.11 16.58
CA GLU A 776 -0.60 -17.67 16.72
C GLU A 776 0.80 -17.07 16.68
N ARG A 777 1.01 -16.04 15.86
CA ARG A 777 2.26 -15.29 15.84
C ARG A 777 1.98 -13.81 15.69
N GLN A 778 2.54 -13.04 16.61
CA GLN A 778 2.66 -11.61 16.44
C GLN A 778 3.68 -11.31 15.35
N MET A 779 3.21 -10.93 14.16
CA MET A 779 4.08 -10.52 13.04
C MET A 779 4.83 -9.24 13.40
N MET A 780 4.11 -8.34 14.07
CA MET A 780 4.57 -7.08 14.62
C MET A 780 3.56 -6.64 15.67
N LYS A 781 3.94 -5.76 16.60
CA LYS A 781 2.98 -5.27 17.59
C LYS A 781 1.79 -4.62 16.85
N GLY A 782 0.56 -4.85 17.30
CA GLY A 782 -0.61 -4.37 16.58
C GLY A 782 -1.14 -5.29 15.47
N VAL A 783 -0.41 -6.31 15.00
CA VAL A 783 -0.87 -7.27 13.97
C VAL A 783 -0.51 -8.71 14.34
N CYS A 784 -1.53 -9.56 14.40
CA CYS A 784 -1.42 -10.97 14.73
C CYS A 784 -1.79 -11.82 13.51
N ARG A 785 -1.08 -12.92 13.33
CA ARG A 785 -1.37 -13.97 12.35
C ARG A 785 -1.84 -15.22 13.07
N ILE A 786 -3.03 -15.70 12.70
CA ILE A 786 -3.54 -17.01 13.06
C ILE A 786 -3.42 -17.95 11.86
N VAL A 787 -2.93 -19.15 12.11
CA VAL A 787 -3.05 -20.30 11.21
C VAL A 787 -3.95 -21.31 11.88
N ALA A 788 -4.95 -21.78 11.16
CA ALA A 788 -5.93 -22.74 11.67
C ALA A 788 -6.14 -23.89 10.67
N PHE A 789 -6.60 -25.02 11.20
CA PHE A 789 -7.08 -26.15 10.40
C PHE A 789 -8.58 -26.34 10.63
N THR A 790 -9.23 -26.96 9.65
CA THR A 790 -10.65 -27.30 9.65
C THR A 790 -10.85 -28.79 9.38
N GLY A 791 -12.05 -29.30 9.63
CA GLY A 791 -12.44 -30.66 9.28
C GLY A 791 -11.52 -31.75 9.87
N ASP A 792 -11.21 -32.76 9.05
CA ASP A 792 -10.41 -33.92 9.48
C ASP A 792 -8.98 -33.53 9.88
N ASP A 793 -8.44 -32.45 9.31
CA ASP A 793 -7.12 -31.94 9.66
C ASP A 793 -7.11 -31.25 11.04
N ALA A 794 -8.22 -30.61 11.43
CA ALA A 794 -8.39 -30.09 12.79
C ALA A 794 -8.46 -31.22 13.82
N ILE A 795 -9.20 -32.29 13.52
CA ILE A 795 -9.32 -33.47 14.39
C ILE A 795 -7.93 -34.09 14.61
N LYS A 796 -7.18 -34.36 13.53
CA LYS A 796 -5.82 -34.91 13.61
C LYS A 796 -4.87 -34.02 14.40
N ALA A 797 -4.97 -32.70 14.24
CA ALA A 797 -4.14 -31.76 14.98
C ALA A 797 -4.47 -31.76 16.47
N ARG A 798 -5.76 -31.88 16.84
CA ARG A 798 -6.23 -31.99 18.22
C ARG A 798 -5.77 -33.29 18.88
N GLU A 799 -5.93 -34.43 18.19
CA GLU A 799 -5.44 -35.74 18.66
C GLU A 799 -3.92 -35.73 18.86
N ALA A 800 -3.16 -35.15 17.92
CA ALA A 800 -1.72 -35.00 18.06
C ALA A 800 -1.34 -34.10 19.25
N GLY A 801 -2.09 -33.01 19.49
CA GLY A 801 -1.92 -32.13 20.63
C GLY A 801 -2.19 -32.84 21.97
N GLN A 802 -3.27 -33.63 22.04
CA GLN A 802 -3.61 -34.43 23.22
C GLN A 802 -2.55 -35.49 23.52
N ALA A 803 -2.08 -36.24 22.51
CA ALA A 803 -1.02 -37.21 22.67
C ALA A 803 0.30 -36.56 23.17
N LEU A 804 0.62 -35.35 22.69
CA LEU A 804 1.76 -34.59 23.18
C LEU A 804 1.57 -34.12 24.63
N GLN A 805 0.36 -33.72 25.00
CA GLN A 805 0.02 -33.33 26.37
C GLN A 805 0.14 -34.52 27.32
N GLU A 806 -0.39 -35.69 26.98
CA GLU A 806 -0.25 -36.91 27.78
C GLU A 806 1.22 -37.33 27.95
N GLU A 807 2.03 -37.23 26.88
CA GLU A 807 3.47 -37.47 26.95
C GLU A 807 4.17 -36.46 27.89
N LEU A 808 3.75 -35.20 27.88
CA LEU A 808 4.29 -34.14 28.74
C LEU A 808 3.88 -34.35 30.20
N GLU A 809 2.61 -34.62 30.49
CA GLU A 809 2.11 -34.90 31.84
C GLU A 809 2.77 -36.16 32.43
N SER A 810 2.97 -37.20 31.62
CA SER A 810 3.73 -38.39 32.01
C SER A 810 5.18 -38.05 32.38
N LEU A 811 5.80 -37.15 31.61
CA LEU A 811 7.16 -36.69 31.86
C LEU A 811 7.23 -35.83 33.14
N GLU A 812 6.30 -34.91 33.33
CA GLU A 812 6.18 -34.08 34.53
C GLU A 812 5.95 -34.93 35.79
N ALA A 813 5.07 -35.93 35.73
CA ALA A 813 4.85 -36.86 36.83
C ALA A 813 6.12 -37.63 37.20
N ARG A 814 6.87 -38.10 36.19
CA ARG A 814 8.17 -38.78 36.39
C ARG A 814 9.23 -37.85 36.98
N MET A 815 9.18 -36.55 36.67
CA MET A 815 10.07 -35.53 37.25
C MET A 815 9.68 -35.15 38.67
N GLY A 816 8.38 -35.02 38.96
CA GLY A 816 7.84 -34.65 40.27
C GLY A 816 7.97 -35.73 41.35
N LEU A 817 8.13 -36.99 40.95
CA LEU A 817 8.36 -38.13 41.87
C LEU A 817 9.81 -38.28 42.34
N SER A 818 10.75 -37.47 41.84
CA SER A 818 12.18 -37.64 42.12
C SER A 818 12.78 -36.45 42.88
N ASN A 819 12.83 -36.54 44.21
CA ASN A 819 13.49 -35.55 45.07
C ASN A 819 15.03 -35.59 45.02
N THR A 820 15.61 -36.55 44.27
CA THR A 820 17.06 -36.66 44.03
C THR A 820 17.31 -37.35 42.69
N LEU A 821 17.27 -36.60 41.60
CA LEU A 821 17.62 -37.10 40.26
C LEU A 821 19.13 -37.35 40.16
N SER A 822 19.54 -38.56 39.77
CA SER A 822 20.94 -38.80 39.42
C SER A 822 21.31 -38.04 38.13
N ILE A 823 22.61 -37.73 37.94
CA ILE A 823 23.12 -37.06 36.73
C ILE A 823 22.77 -37.85 35.45
N GLN A 824 22.70 -39.19 35.54
CA GLN A 824 22.33 -40.05 34.41
C GLN A 824 20.84 -39.94 34.06
N GLU A 825 19.96 -39.89 35.07
CA GLU A 825 18.52 -39.71 34.86
C GLU A 825 18.21 -38.31 34.32
N ALA A 826 18.90 -37.27 34.81
CA ALA A 826 18.77 -35.92 34.29
C ALA A 826 19.19 -35.81 32.81
N LYS A 827 20.28 -36.48 32.42
CA LYS A 827 20.71 -36.54 31.00
C LYS A 827 19.72 -37.32 30.13
N ARG A 828 19.14 -38.40 30.64
CA ARG A 828 18.12 -39.19 29.93
C ARG A 828 16.84 -38.38 29.74
N LEU A 829 16.35 -37.73 30.79
CA LEU A 829 15.19 -36.84 30.73
C LEU A 829 15.42 -35.67 29.76
N SER A 830 16.60 -35.05 29.78
CA SER A 830 16.97 -34.00 28.83
C SER A 830 16.93 -34.48 27.36
N LYS A 831 17.35 -35.72 27.09
CA LYS A 831 17.27 -36.33 25.75
C LYS A 831 15.82 -36.64 25.35
N GLU A 832 15.00 -37.13 26.28
CA GLU A 832 13.56 -37.37 26.07
C GLU A 832 12.81 -36.04 25.79
N VAL A 833 13.08 -34.98 26.57
CA VAL A 833 12.61 -33.61 26.31
C VAL A 833 13.03 -33.13 24.91
N GLY A 834 14.30 -33.30 24.54
CA GLY A 834 14.80 -32.93 23.22
C GLY A 834 14.13 -33.71 22.08
N HIS A 835 13.77 -34.97 22.32
CA HIS A 835 13.03 -35.79 21.36
C HIS A 835 11.58 -35.31 21.20
N LEU A 836 10.90 -35.01 22.32
CA LEU A 836 9.56 -34.42 22.32
C LEU A 836 9.55 -33.07 21.58
N ILE A 837 10.49 -32.17 21.89
CA ILE A 837 10.62 -30.87 21.19
C ILE A 837 10.79 -31.09 19.67
N ASN A 838 11.59 -32.06 19.25
CA ASN A 838 11.80 -32.37 17.84
C ASN A 838 10.57 -33.03 17.19
N LYS A 839 9.82 -33.85 17.92
CA LYS A 839 8.57 -34.47 17.46
C LYS A 839 7.47 -33.42 17.28
N THR A 840 7.30 -32.52 18.25
CA THR A 840 6.43 -31.34 18.14
C THR A 840 6.82 -30.51 16.93
N LYS A 841 8.11 -30.15 16.80
CA LYS A 841 8.60 -29.46 15.60
C LYS A 841 8.24 -30.24 14.34
N LYS A 842 8.47 -31.54 14.24
CA LYS A 842 8.22 -32.31 13.00
C LYS A 842 6.74 -32.42 12.62
N ILE A 843 5.83 -32.58 13.59
CA ILE A 843 4.38 -32.66 13.36
C ILE A 843 3.86 -31.34 12.78
N PHE A 844 4.30 -30.22 13.36
CA PHE A 844 3.83 -28.90 12.93
C PHE A 844 4.64 -28.34 11.74
N ARG A 845 5.93 -28.69 11.59
CA ARG A 845 6.86 -28.19 10.55
C ARG A 845 6.63 -28.80 9.18
N ARG A 846 6.21 -30.07 9.07
CA ARG A 846 5.96 -30.73 7.76
C ARG A 846 4.78 -30.12 6.99
N LYS A 847 3.91 -29.36 7.67
CA LYS A 847 2.84 -28.54 7.05
C LYS A 847 3.12 -27.03 7.10
N LEU A 848 3.88 -26.53 8.09
CA LEU A 848 4.28 -25.11 8.17
C LEU A 848 5.41 -24.72 7.20
N GLU A 849 6.34 -25.61 6.82
CA GLU A 849 7.41 -25.28 5.85
C GLU A 849 6.86 -25.11 4.42
N ASN A 850 5.79 -25.81 4.04
CA ASN A 850 5.03 -25.49 2.83
C ASN A 850 4.20 -24.19 2.97
N ALA A 851 4.15 -23.59 4.17
CA ALA A 851 3.39 -22.38 4.47
C ALA A 851 4.23 -21.09 4.46
N ASP A 852 5.57 -21.17 4.56
CA ASP A 852 6.46 -20.00 4.54
C ASP A 852 7.08 -19.71 3.15
N VAL A 853 6.99 -20.62 2.18
CA VAL A 853 7.71 -20.51 0.88
C VAL A 853 6.90 -19.85 -0.24
N HIS A 854 5.56 -19.84 -0.22
CA HIS A 854 4.74 -19.27 -1.30
C HIS A 854 3.80 -18.15 -0.82
N GLY A 855 4.31 -16.92 -0.73
CA GLY A 855 3.47 -15.74 -0.48
C GLY A 855 4.20 -14.60 0.25
N SER A 856 5.44 -14.33 -0.17
CA SER A 856 6.16 -13.09 0.18
C SER A 856 5.87 -12.03 -0.88
#